data_AF-A4HZC4-F1
#
_entry.id   AF-A4HZC4-F1
#
_cell.length_a   1.000
_cell.length_b   1.000
_cell.length_c   1.000
_cell.angle_alpha   90.00
_cell.angle_beta   90.00
_cell.angle_gamma   90.00
#
_symmetry.space_group_name_H-M   'P 1'
#
loop_
_entity.id
_entity.type
_entity.pdbx_description
1 polymer ?
#
loop_
_entity_poly.entity_id
_entity_poly.type
_entity_poly.pdbx_seq_one_letter_code
_entity_poly.pdbx_strand_id
1 'polypeptide(L)'
;MAYGGPAPVNPHLAALAKDVHRITGDISGPFRKGEYTIVLQQFDMLMATSAVEEVAVMAVECREEMRELDLLGRSLNVLGPDFLTWRLTTPQGRAIGVNGNYSLPKPSTVSDDTYQLYLLEQRIEDAWGQVLLASIRQMPDEQEHHEEIVNDFERFFERCSDYLRAMLQDTMSAVHLLDVTVMDTSELSTQYVVCAALMKHPPPDVAALVKFIEYLKQRSIPLSLAAAEQLERIYLRFMKGKAAADVFESVTAAGVIPLSVRPFAMLFNNLTDANAVLDAYDLMLDYSIAPEESTLRILCKQSRMEYAKLHFTTVLKNMANATSATQSQSPSPPPPRSPLASGGAGAAAAHTSAAASASTASTASRRRDERSYFAQRIEELAERKPKASLLEALKVLHRAEVEGTSLQGDTYIMSALLRHYCRSTTPRHYLVLPFSESLAYRPGPVSDGALPASDVEAGGNSKVHPAANAFDFGHDPANEELLEGEGKSAVNEELEGLSGAPTRSRGGEPEAEKGRRPRPRPRDPYFADSSEEGTYILEVLKSYGSYPDNSVLQALSAQYEGQVPHMEIVASAADAFFEGCMASHGAMSPVDCRFLHALGYYYIDNRWRDRAHLLVRRVLEMFYAYHVTFRADLGGTEKWFSYFAVIVGTKTGPLDLGIGLFAASLALSDKTVNPKVATKLTAKRDSSEHVIEVISELEKCGWDYHRILCCDALMLEPQERASAGNNESSAGANGAGSRDHHHGRGANGSRAAGAVASSAVAAGEEHLGKESIYTSAGQGPSSYNNSHLLSARPSLVTYMYVALRDLGVDKKTADWLRDKLKAARQEALASKRTR
;
A
#
# COMPACT_ATOMS: atom_id res chain seq x y z
N MET A 1 -0.27 -37.55 -6.27
CA MET A 1 -0.54 -36.11 -6.18
C MET A 1 -0.80 -35.81 -4.72
N ALA A 2 -0.09 -34.87 -4.12
CA ALA A 2 -0.25 -34.55 -2.69
C ALA A 2 -1.55 -33.74 -2.53
N TYR A 3 -2.55 -34.30 -1.86
CA TYR A 3 -3.75 -33.58 -1.47
C TYR A 3 -3.35 -32.69 -0.29
N GLY A 4 -3.38 -31.38 -0.48
CA GLY A 4 -2.88 -30.39 0.48
C GLY A 4 -3.83 -30.14 1.66
N GLY A 5 -4.43 -31.16 2.25
CA GLY A 5 -5.12 -30.97 3.54
C GLY A 5 -4.12 -30.81 4.69
N PRO A 6 -4.54 -30.31 5.87
CA PRO A 6 -3.70 -30.29 7.06
C PRO A 6 -3.16 -31.71 7.32
N ALA A 7 -1.84 -31.87 7.48
CA ALA A 7 -1.27 -33.19 7.70
C ALA A 7 -1.90 -33.80 8.97
N PRO A 8 -2.37 -35.06 8.93
CA PRO A 8 -2.99 -35.68 10.08
C PRO A 8 -2.02 -35.67 11.25
N VAL A 9 -2.49 -35.22 12.41
CA VAL A 9 -1.68 -35.18 13.64
C VAL A 9 -1.45 -36.62 14.11
N ASN A 10 -2.43 -37.49 13.86
CA ASN A 10 -2.34 -38.90 14.16
C ASN A 10 -1.51 -39.68 13.11
N PRO A 11 -0.36 -40.29 13.50
CA PRO A 11 0.49 -41.02 12.57
C PRO A 11 -0.18 -42.27 11.99
N HIS A 12 -1.17 -42.84 12.68
CA HIS A 12 -1.94 -43.98 12.17
C HIS A 12 -2.85 -43.55 11.00
N LEU A 13 -3.55 -42.42 11.16
CA LEU A 13 -4.35 -41.83 10.08
C LEU A 13 -3.47 -41.42 8.89
N ALA A 14 -2.24 -40.93 9.13
CA ALA A 14 -1.29 -40.64 8.06
C ALA A 14 -0.92 -41.89 7.22
N ALA A 15 -0.74 -43.03 7.88
CA ALA A 15 -0.45 -44.30 7.21
C ALA A 15 -1.66 -44.78 6.40
N LEU A 16 -2.85 -44.76 7.00
CA LEU A 16 -4.10 -45.12 6.33
C LEU A 16 -4.39 -44.21 5.13
N ALA A 17 -4.20 -42.90 5.29
CA ALA A 17 -4.34 -41.96 4.19
C ALA A 17 -3.42 -42.34 3.03
N LYS A 18 -2.14 -42.61 3.30
CA LYS A 18 -1.18 -43.03 2.26
C LYS A 18 -1.62 -44.31 1.54
N ASP A 19 -2.14 -45.28 2.26
CA ASP A 19 -2.62 -46.54 1.68
C ASP A 19 -3.87 -46.32 0.82
N VAL A 20 -4.89 -45.60 1.32
CA VAL A 20 -6.08 -45.22 0.53
C VAL A 20 -5.68 -44.42 -0.71
N HIS A 21 -4.74 -43.48 -0.57
CA HIS A 21 -4.24 -42.67 -1.68
C HIS A 21 -3.58 -43.50 -2.77
N ARG A 22 -2.87 -44.57 -2.40
CA ARG A 22 -2.29 -45.53 -3.34
C ARG A 22 -3.39 -46.30 -4.04
N ILE A 23 -4.30 -46.93 -3.30
CA ILE A 23 -5.30 -47.85 -3.87
C ILE A 23 -6.29 -47.12 -4.78
N THR A 24 -6.83 -45.99 -4.33
CA THR A 24 -7.73 -45.16 -5.17
C THR A 24 -6.99 -44.58 -6.38
N GLY A 25 -5.67 -44.34 -6.25
CA GLY A 25 -4.81 -43.97 -7.38
C GLY A 25 -4.73 -45.08 -8.42
N ASP A 26 -4.58 -46.32 -7.97
CA ASP A 26 -4.49 -47.51 -8.83
C ASP A 26 -5.76 -47.68 -9.66
N ILE A 27 -6.95 -47.41 -9.10
CA ILE A 27 -8.26 -47.44 -9.81
C ILE A 27 -8.39 -46.29 -10.83
N SER A 28 -8.03 -45.08 -10.41
CA SER A 28 -8.24 -43.87 -11.22
C SER A 28 -7.45 -43.86 -12.54
N GLY A 29 -6.31 -44.53 -12.59
CA GLY A 29 -5.45 -44.62 -13.78
C GLY A 29 -6.09 -45.41 -14.93
N PRO A 30 -6.40 -46.71 -14.73
CA PRO A 30 -7.08 -47.56 -15.70
C PRO A 30 -8.46 -47.05 -16.10
N PHE A 31 -9.22 -46.48 -15.16
CA PHE A 31 -10.52 -45.88 -15.48
C PHE A 31 -10.38 -44.78 -16.54
N ARG A 32 -9.40 -43.88 -16.37
CA ARG A 32 -9.11 -42.81 -17.37
C ARG A 32 -8.64 -43.35 -18.72
N LYS A 33 -8.10 -44.57 -18.78
CA LYS A 33 -7.70 -45.24 -20.02
C LYS A 33 -8.83 -46.06 -20.66
N GLY A 34 -9.99 -46.18 -20.01
CA GLY A 34 -11.09 -47.03 -20.45
C GLY A 34 -10.84 -48.53 -20.25
N GLU A 35 -9.86 -48.89 -19.40
CA GLU A 35 -9.50 -50.27 -19.08
C GLU A 35 -10.43 -50.83 -17.99
N TYR A 36 -11.75 -50.87 -18.25
CA TYR A 36 -12.77 -51.14 -17.22
C TYR A 36 -12.61 -52.49 -16.52
N THR A 37 -12.12 -53.53 -17.21
CA THR A 37 -11.84 -54.83 -16.57
C THR A 37 -10.77 -54.71 -15.48
N ILE A 38 -9.74 -53.89 -15.69
CA ILE A 38 -8.68 -53.65 -14.71
C ILE A 38 -9.24 -52.86 -13.52
N VAL A 39 -10.14 -51.90 -13.78
CA VAL A 39 -10.84 -51.13 -12.74
C VAL A 39 -11.59 -52.07 -11.78
N LEU A 40 -12.32 -53.05 -12.31
CA LEU A 40 -13.06 -54.03 -11.49
C LEU A 40 -12.10 -54.92 -10.68
N GLN A 41 -11.01 -55.41 -11.29
CA GLN A 41 -10.01 -56.19 -10.57
C GLN A 41 -9.35 -55.42 -9.42
N GLN A 42 -9.06 -54.14 -9.63
CA GLN A 42 -8.50 -53.28 -8.60
C GLN A 42 -9.51 -52.92 -7.51
N PHE A 43 -10.80 -52.90 -7.84
CA PHE A 43 -11.86 -52.76 -6.86
C PHE A 43 -11.95 -53.98 -5.94
N ASP A 44 -11.86 -55.19 -6.47
CA ASP A 44 -11.80 -56.40 -5.64
C ASP A 44 -10.60 -56.35 -4.66
N MET A 45 -9.46 -55.84 -5.12
CA MET A 45 -8.30 -55.60 -4.26
C MET A 45 -8.54 -54.51 -3.20
N LEU A 46 -9.26 -53.44 -3.55
CA LEU A 46 -9.67 -52.40 -2.60
C LEU A 46 -10.55 -53.00 -1.51
N MET A 47 -11.54 -53.81 -1.87
CA MET A 47 -12.43 -54.50 -0.94
C MET A 47 -11.71 -55.52 -0.05
N ALA A 48 -10.62 -56.12 -0.54
CA ALA A 48 -9.81 -57.04 0.25
C ALA A 48 -8.87 -56.35 1.27
N THR A 49 -8.79 -55.02 1.26
CA THR A 49 -7.84 -54.27 2.10
C THR A 49 -8.51 -53.73 3.37
N SER A 50 -7.95 -54.03 4.56
CA SER A 50 -8.49 -53.55 5.85
C SER A 50 -8.48 -52.02 6.01
N ALA A 51 -7.61 -51.32 5.26
CA ALA A 51 -7.49 -49.86 5.36
C ALA A 51 -8.80 -49.13 5.04
N VAL A 52 -9.65 -49.68 4.16
CA VAL A 52 -10.95 -49.07 3.82
C VAL A 52 -11.91 -49.25 4.99
N GLU A 53 -11.96 -50.44 5.59
CA GLU A 53 -12.75 -50.74 6.80
C GLU A 53 -12.36 -49.83 7.96
N GLU A 54 -11.06 -49.69 8.22
CA GLU A 54 -10.55 -48.83 9.29
C GLU A 54 -10.95 -47.36 9.09
N VAL A 55 -10.88 -46.86 7.86
CA VAL A 55 -11.30 -45.49 7.52
C VAL A 55 -12.80 -45.30 7.68
N ALA A 56 -13.61 -46.28 7.27
CA ALA A 56 -15.06 -46.20 7.39
C ALA A 56 -15.50 -46.19 8.85
N VAL A 57 -14.94 -47.07 9.70
CA VAL A 57 -15.23 -47.08 11.14
C VAL A 57 -14.92 -45.71 11.77
N MET A 58 -13.74 -45.15 11.50
CA MET A 58 -13.38 -43.83 12.02
C MET A 58 -14.27 -42.69 11.45
N ALA A 59 -14.63 -42.75 10.17
CA ALA A 59 -15.51 -41.74 9.55
C ALA A 59 -16.94 -41.78 10.14
N VAL A 60 -17.46 -42.97 10.45
CA VAL A 60 -18.76 -43.14 11.12
C VAL A 60 -18.73 -42.52 12.51
N GLU A 61 -17.66 -42.72 13.28
CA GLU A 61 -17.49 -42.11 14.60
C GLU A 61 -17.45 -40.57 14.54
N CYS A 62 -16.87 -39.99 13.49
CA CYS A 62 -16.75 -38.55 13.31
C CYS A 62 -17.88 -37.91 12.46
N ARG A 63 -18.95 -38.65 12.15
CA ARG A 63 -19.97 -38.25 11.16
C ARG A 63 -20.64 -36.91 11.46
N GLU A 64 -20.96 -36.64 12.73
CA GLU A 64 -21.62 -35.40 13.14
C GLU A 64 -20.75 -34.16 12.87
N GLU A 65 -19.45 -34.24 13.11
CA GLU A 65 -18.51 -33.17 12.75
C GLU A 65 -18.35 -33.04 11.22
N MET A 66 -18.33 -34.15 10.50
CA MET A 66 -18.22 -34.15 9.03
C MET A 66 -19.43 -33.49 8.34
N ARG A 67 -20.62 -33.52 8.94
CA ARG A 67 -21.80 -32.81 8.42
C ARG A 67 -21.58 -31.30 8.32
N GLU A 68 -20.73 -30.72 9.15
CA GLU A 68 -20.39 -29.29 9.04
C GLU A 68 -19.59 -29.00 7.77
N LEU A 69 -18.72 -29.91 7.33
CA LEU A 69 -18.00 -29.81 6.05
C LEU A 69 -18.95 -29.94 4.86
N ASP A 70 -19.95 -30.82 4.95
CA ASP A 70 -21.00 -30.91 3.94
C ASP A 70 -21.81 -29.62 3.83
N LEU A 71 -22.20 -29.04 4.96
CA LEU A 71 -22.91 -27.75 5.01
C LEU A 71 -22.07 -26.61 4.45
N LEU A 72 -20.75 -26.61 4.70
CA LEU A 72 -19.82 -25.64 4.15
C LEU A 72 -19.62 -25.81 2.64
N GLY A 73 -19.53 -27.04 2.16
CA GLY A 73 -19.49 -27.34 0.72
C GLY A 73 -20.71 -26.78 -0.02
N ARG A 74 -21.88 -26.79 0.63
CA ARG A 74 -23.13 -26.22 0.09
C ARG A 74 -23.13 -24.71 0.04
N SER A 75 -22.54 -24.03 1.03
CA SER A 75 -22.51 -22.56 1.05
C SER A 75 -21.48 -21.98 0.07
N LEU A 76 -20.45 -22.75 -0.29
CA LEU A 76 -19.41 -22.34 -1.23
C LEU A 76 -19.79 -22.70 -2.67
N ASN A 77 -20.59 -21.85 -3.30
CA ASN A 77 -20.89 -21.96 -4.73
C ASN A 77 -19.86 -21.22 -5.59
N VAL A 78 -19.02 -21.94 -6.33
CA VAL A 78 -17.97 -21.37 -7.20
C VAL A 78 -18.52 -20.48 -8.32
N LEU A 79 -19.76 -20.72 -8.76
CA LEU A 79 -20.44 -19.89 -9.75
C LEU A 79 -21.16 -18.69 -9.12
N GLY A 80 -21.19 -18.62 -7.79
CA GLY A 80 -21.79 -17.54 -7.04
C GLY A 80 -20.98 -16.25 -7.16
N PRO A 81 -21.64 -15.08 -7.25
CA PRO A 81 -20.94 -13.81 -7.41
C PRO A 81 -20.17 -13.40 -6.14
N ASP A 82 -20.41 -14.05 -5.01
CA ASP A 82 -19.69 -13.87 -3.74
C ASP A 82 -18.48 -14.81 -3.60
N PHE A 83 -18.33 -15.82 -4.46
CA PHE A 83 -17.21 -16.74 -4.37
C PHE A 83 -15.88 -16.04 -4.59
N LEU A 84 -15.82 -15.14 -5.58
CA LEU A 84 -14.63 -14.34 -5.81
C LEU A 84 -14.32 -13.51 -4.57
N THR A 85 -15.29 -12.80 -4.02
CA THR A 85 -15.12 -12.01 -2.78
C THR A 85 -14.59 -12.86 -1.63
N TRP A 86 -15.19 -14.02 -1.36
CA TRP A 86 -14.72 -14.94 -0.33
C TRP A 86 -13.28 -15.43 -0.61
N ARG A 87 -12.97 -15.72 -1.88
CA ARG A 87 -11.64 -16.14 -2.32
C ARG A 87 -10.58 -15.06 -2.08
N LEU A 88 -10.90 -13.81 -2.37
CA LEU A 88 -9.99 -12.67 -2.21
C LEU A 88 -9.80 -12.28 -0.73
N THR A 89 -10.85 -12.38 0.08
CA THR A 89 -10.87 -11.82 1.45
C THR A 89 -10.41 -12.79 2.52
N THR A 90 -10.48 -14.11 2.28
CA THR A 90 -10.12 -15.11 3.30
C THR A 90 -8.77 -15.78 3.02
N PRO A 91 -7.92 -16.03 4.04
CA PRO A 91 -6.68 -16.78 3.85
C PRO A 91 -6.90 -18.17 3.25
N GLN A 92 -8.04 -18.80 3.60
CA GLN A 92 -8.45 -20.10 3.08
C GLN A 92 -8.79 -20.04 1.60
N GLY A 93 -9.55 -19.03 1.17
CA GLY A 93 -9.87 -18.79 -0.22
C GLY A 93 -8.63 -18.58 -1.10
N ARG A 94 -7.65 -17.81 -0.60
CA ARG A 94 -6.36 -17.59 -1.30
C ARG A 94 -5.51 -18.85 -1.40
N ALA A 95 -5.70 -19.83 -0.51
CA ALA A 95 -4.97 -21.09 -0.55
C ALA A 95 -5.53 -22.08 -1.58
N ILE A 96 -6.74 -21.85 -2.12
CA ILE A 96 -7.34 -22.71 -3.13
C ILE A 96 -6.51 -22.67 -4.42
N GLY A 97 -6.15 -23.86 -4.89
CA GLY A 97 -5.38 -24.08 -6.10
C GLY A 97 -3.86 -23.99 -5.91
N VAL A 98 -3.38 -23.50 -4.76
CA VAL A 98 -1.95 -23.49 -4.44
C VAL A 98 -1.47 -24.93 -4.35
N ASN A 99 -0.51 -25.32 -5.21
CA ASN A 99 -0.02 -26.70 -5.36
C ASN A 99 -1.13 -27.74 -5.69
N GLY A 100 -2.25 -27.31 -6.28
CA GLY A 100 -3.39 -28.18 -6.60
C GLY A 100 -4.26 -28.55 -5.39
N ASN A 101 -4.20 -27.76 -4.31
CA ASN A 101 -5.08 -27.96 -3.17
C ASN A 101 -6.47 -27.36 -3.41
N TYR A 102 -7.45 -28.19 -3.72
CA TYR A 102 -8.87 -27.80 -3.88
C TYR A 102 -9.72 -28.25 -2.70
N SER A 103 -9.10 -28.41 -1.54
CA SER A 103 -9.78 -28.93 -0.36
C SER A 103 -10.68 -27.84 0.25
N LEU A 104 -11.85 -28.22 0.77
CA LEU A 104 -12.79 -27.27 1.41
C LEU A 104 -12.10 -26.53 2.56
N PRO A 105 -12.44 -25.27 2.86
CA PRO A 105 -11.94 -24.63 4.07
C PRO A 105 -12.28 -25.47 5.33
N LYS A 106 -11.35 -25.56 6.28
CA LYS A 106 -11.62 -26.27 7.55
C LYS A 106 -12.35 -25.32 8.52
N PRO A 107 -13.56 -25.64 8.99
CA PRO A 107 -14.20 -24.93 10.10
C PRO A 107 -13.36 -25.04 11.38
N SER A 108 -13.43 -24.03 12.24
CA SER A 108 -12.75 -24.05 13.55
C SER A 108 -13.26 -25.15 14.48
N THR A 109 -14.48 -25.62 14.25
CA THR A 109 -15.18 -26.67 14.99
C THR A 109 -14.76 -28.09 14.57
N VAL A 110 -14.15 -28.25 13.39
CA VAL A 110 -13.78 -29.55 12.83
C VAL A 110 -12.31 -29.84 13.08
N SER A 111 -12.02 -31.03 13.64
CA SER A 111 -10.64 -31.47 13.90
C SER A 111 -9.87 -31.73 12.59
N ASP A 112 -8.54 -31.67 12.62
CA ASP A 112 -7.70 -32.00 11.45
C ASP A 112 -7.88 -33.46 11.00
N ASP A 113 -8.04 -34.36 11.97
CA ASP A 113 -8.24 -35.78 11.70
C ASP A 113 -9.62 -36.03 11.05
N THR A 114 -10.69 -35.41 11.58
CA THR A 114 -12.03 -35.44 10.99
C THR A 114 -12.03 -34.91 9.55
N TYR A 115 -11.33 -33.80 9.32
CA TYR A 115 -11.22 -33.21 8.00
C TYR A 115 -10.50 -34.13 7.01
N GLN A 116 -9.43 -34.81 7.46
CA GLN A 116 -8.75 -35.81 6.65
C GLN A 116 -9.64 -37.04 6.37
N LEU A 117 -10.38 -37.53 7.36
CA LEU A 117 -11.35 -38.61 7.17
C LEU A 117 -12.41 -38.24 6.13
N TYR A 118 -12.91 -37.01 6.14
CA TYR A 118 -13.81 -36.49 5.11
C TYR A 118 -13.22 -36.55 3.70
N LEU A 119 -11.99 -36.07 3.51
CA LEU A 119 -11.33 -36.14 2.22
C LEU A 119 -11.08 -37.58 1.75
N LEU A 120 -10.75 -38.48 2.69
CA LEU A 120 -10.54 -39.90 2.38
C LEU A 120 -11.85 -40.57 1.97
N GLU A 121 -12.93 -40.33 2.68
CA GLU A 121 -14.25 -40.88 2.36
C GLU A 121 -14.74 -40.41 0.99
N GLN A 122 -14.69 -39.11 0.69
CA GLN A 122 -15.07 -38.59 -0.63
C GLN A 122 -14.26 -39.22 -1.76
N ARG A 123 -12.99 -39.52 -1.49
CA ARG A 123 -12.12 -40.16 -2.47
C ARG A 123 -12.42 -41.64 -2.67
N ILE A 124 -12.80 -42.33 -1.61
CA ILE A 124 -13.29 -43.71 -1.67
C ILE A 124 -14.61 -43.75 -2.44
N GLU A 125 -15.53 -42.82 -2.16
CA GLU A 125 -16.80 -42.67 -2.88
C GLU A 125 -16.60 -42.39 -4.38
N ASP A 126 -15.67 -41.51 -4.75
CA ASP A 126 -15.32 -41.26 -6.16
C ASP A 126 -14.77 -42.52 -6.84
N ALA A 127 -13.90 -43.28 -6.15
CA ALA A 127 -13.41 -44.55 -6.67
C ALA A 127 -14.54 -45.56 -6.86
N TRP A 128 -15.49 -45.65 -5.90
CA TRP A 128 -16.70 -46.44 -6.03
C TRP A 128 -17.54 -46.03 -7.24
N GLY A 129 -17.70 -44.73 -7.49
CA GLY A 129 -18.44 -44.23 -8.65
C GLY A 129 -17.77 -44.57 -9.98
N GLN A 130 -16.44 -44.56 -10.03
CA GLN A 130 -15.67 -44.99 -11.21
C GLN A 130 -15.85 -46.48 -11.47
N VAL A 131 -15.86 -47.29 -10.41
CA VAL A 131 -16.12 -48.74 -10.47
C VAL A 131 -17.54 -49.02 -10.92
N LEU A 132 -18.54 -48.35 -10.33
CA LEU A 132 -19.93 -48.47 -10.73
C LEU A 132 -20.11 -48.14 -12.22
N LEU A 133 -19.50 -47.05 -12.71
CA LEU A 133 -19.57 -46.71 -14.13
C LEU A 133 -18.86 -47.74 -15.01
N ALA A 134 -17.76 -48.33 -14.54
CA ALA A 134 -17.07 -49.42 -15.24
C ALA A 134 -17.94 -50.67 -15.32
N SER A 135 -18.63 -51.04 -14.23
CA SER A 135 -19.59 -52.16 -14.18
C SER A 135 -20.76 -51.93 -15.13
N ILE A 136 -21.39 -50.75 -15.09
CA ILE A 136 -22.50 -50.38 -15.98
C ILE A 136 -22.07 -50.48 -17.45
N ARG A 137 -20.83 -50.09 -17.79
CA ARG A 137 -20.33 -50.15 -19.16
C ARG A 137 -20.00 -51.56 -19.64
N GLN A 138 -19.58 -52.46 -18.74
CA GLN A 138 -19.24 -53.84 -19.08
C GLN A 138 -20.45 -54.77 -19.07
N MET A 139 -21.36 -54.55 -18.13
CA MET A 139 -22.49 -55.43 -17.82
C MET A 139 -23.76 -54.58 -17.63
N PRO A 140 -24.28 -53.93 -18.69
CA PRO A 140 -25.39 -52.99 -18.58
C PRO A 140 -26.70 -53.64 -18.10
N ASP A 141 -26.87 -54.94 -18.33
CA ASP A 141 -28.09 -55.67 -17.97
C ASP A 141 -28.12 -56.15 -16.51
N GLU A 142 -27.00 -56.05 -15.78
CA GLU A 142 -26.87 -56.51 -14.39
C GLU A 142 -27.23 -55.43 -13.36
N GLN A 143 -28.45 -54.90 -13.46
CA GLN A 143 -28.94 -53.82 -12.60
C GLN A 143 -28.86 -54.17 -11.10
N GLU A 144 -29.17 -55.43 -10.74
CA GLU A 144 -29.09 -55.91 -9.35
C GLU A 144 -27.66 -55.78 -8.81
N HIS A 145 -26.66 -56.14 -9.61
CA HIS A 145 -25.26 -56.02 -9.22
C HIS A 145 -24.81 -54.56 -9.10
N HIS A 146 -25.31 -53.67 -9.97
CA HIS A 146 -25.03 -52.24 -9.86
C HIS A 146 -25.63 -51.65 -8.58
N GLU A 147 -26.84 -52.08 -8.19
CA GLU A 147 -27.47 -51.71 -6.93
C GLU A 147 -26.71 -52.25 -5.73
N GLU A 148 -26.22 -53.49 -5.78
CA GLU A 148 -25.35 -54.07 -4.75
C GLU A 148 -24.11 -53.21 -4.50
N ILE A 149 -23.41 -52.77 -5.56
CA ILE A 149 -22.21 -51.90 -5.42
C ILE A 149 -22.54 -50.61 -4.65
N VAL A 150 -23.69 -50.00 -4.91
CA VAL A 150 -24.15 -48.78 -4.22
C VAL A 150 -24.52 -49.10 -2.77
N ASN A 151 -25.33 -50.14 -2.56
CA ASN A 151 -25.80 -50.54 -1.23
C ASN A 151 -24.64 -50.96 -0.32
N ASP A 152 -23.60 -51.58 -0.88
CA ASP A 152 -22.39 -51.94 -0.14
C ASP A 152 -21.66 -50.70 0.38
N PHE A 153 -21.49 -49.65 -0.44
CA PHE A 153 -20.92 -48.39 0.03
C PHE A 153 -21.76 -47.77 1.16
N GLU A 154 -23.07 -47.67 0.96
CA GLU A 154 -23.97 -47.04 1.92
C GLU A 154 -24.05 -47.80 3.24
N ARG A 155 -23.98 -49.12 3.18
CA ARG A 155 -23.88 -49.99 4.37
C ARG A 155 -22.55 -49.78 5.09
N PHE A 156 -21.47 -49.63 4.35
CA PHE A 156 -20.13 -49.57 4.90
C PHE A 156 -19.81 -48.24 5.59
N PHE A 157 -20.28 -47.12 5.03
CA PHE A 157 -20.12 -45.78 5.60
C PHE A 157 -21.34 -45.26 6.37
N GLU A 158 -22.37 -46.10 6.51
CA GLU A 158 -23.64 -45.81 7.18
C GLU A 158 -24.31 -44.50 6.73
N ARG A 159 -24.28 -44.21 5.43
CA ARG A 159 -24.96 -43.04 4.84
C ARG A 159 -25.43 -43.30 3.42
N CYS A 160 -26.48 -42.58 3.00
CA CYS A 160 -26.88 -42.55 1.59
C CYS A 160 -25.85 -41.77 0.75
N SER A 161 -25.56 -42.26 -0.45
CA SER A 161 -24.67 -41.59 -1.41
C SER A 161 -25.46 -41.03 -2.58
N ASP A 162 -25.79 -39.74 -2.52
CA ASP A 162 -26.47 -39.06 -3.63
C ASP A 162 -25.66 -39.11 -4.92
N TYR A 163 -24.32 -39.10 -4.81
CA TYR A 163 -23.40 -39.26 -5.94
C TYR A 163 -23.58 -40.61 -6.63
N LEU A 164 -23.49 -41.72 -5.88
CA LEU A 164 -23.60 -43.08 -6.44
C LEU A 164 -25.02 -43.37 -6.92
N ARG A 165 -26.03 -42.90 -6.18
CA ARG A 165 -27.45 -43.02 -6.57
C ARG A 165 -27.73 -42.26 -7.87
N ALA A 166 -27.16 -41.06 -8.06
CA ALA A 166 -27.26 -40.33 -9.32
C ALA A 166 -26.52 -41.03 -10.47
N MET A 167 -25.37 -41.63 -10.21
CA MET A 167 -24.63 -42.41 -11.20
C MET A 167 -25.42 -43.62 -11.73
N LEU A 168 -26.28 -44.23 -10.90
CA LEU A 168 -27.12 -45.36 -11.25
C LEU A 168 -28.28 -44.99 -12.19
N GLN A 169 -28.76 -43.74 -12.18
CA GLN A 169 -29.94 -43.32 -12.96
C GLN A 169 -29.72 -43.41 -14.48
N ASP A 170 -30.58 -44.11 -15.19
CA ASP A 170 -30.50 -44.21 -16.66
C ASP A 170 -30.84 -42.87 -17.32
N THR A 171 -29.84 -42.23 -17.93
CA THR A 171 -29.91 -40.83 -18.39
C THR A 171 -29.09 -40.63 -19.65
N MET A 172 -29.59 -39.79 -20.56
CA MET A 172 -28.96 -39.55 -21.87
C MET A 172 -27.96 -38.38 -21.88
N SER A 173 -27.98 -37.52 -20.86
CA SER A 173 -27.08 -36.35 -20.78
C SER A 173 -26.93 -35.86 -19.34
N ALA A 174 -25.92 -35.01 -19.10
CA ALA A 174 -25.70 -34.36 -17.80
C ALA A 174 -26.90 -33.50 -17.36
N VAL A 175 -27.51 -32.77 -18.30
CA VAL A 175 -28.69 -31.93 -18.03
C VAL A 175 -29.90 -32.81 -17.70
N HIS A 176 -30.12 -33.90 -18.44
CA HIS A 176 -31.21 -34.82 -18.15
C HIS A 176 -31.07 -35.47 -16.75
N LEU A 177 -29.84 -35.82 -16.35
CA LEU A 177 -29.61 -36.31 -14.99
C LEU A 177 -29.99 -35.27 -13.94
N LEU A 178 -29.56 -34.01 -14.12
CA LEU A 178 -29.94 -32.93 -13.22
C LEU A 178 -31.45 -32.71 -13.20
N ASP A 179 -32.14 -32.67 -14.34
CA ASP A 179 -33.59 -32.51 -14.40
C ASP A 179 -34.35 -33.66 -13.70
N VAL A 180 -33.84 -34.90 -13.73
CA VAL A 180 -34.51 -36.05 -13.11
C VAL A 180 -34.27 -36.12 -11.59
N THR A 181 -33.06 -35.78 -11.15
CA THR A 181 -32.64 -35.94 -9.75
C THR A 181 -32.81 -34.67 -8.91
N VAL A 182 -32.70 -33.49 -9.52
CA VAL A 182 -32.82 -32.19 -8.84
C VAL A 182 -34.23 -31.65 -9.07
N MET A 183 -35.18 -32.16 -8.29
CA MET A 183 -36.56 -31.64 -8.28
C MET A 183 -36.65 -30.30 -7.54
N ASP A 184 -35.94 -30.18 -6.41
CA ASP A 184 -35.81 -28.95 -5.63
C ASP A 184 -34.33 -28.57 -5.52
N THR A 185 -33.98 -27.39 -6.01
CA THR A 185 -32.60 -26.87 -5.98
C THR A 185 -32.09 -26.61 -4.57
N SER A 186 -33.01 -26.51 -3.59
CA SER A 186 -32.67 -26.36 -2.17
C SER A 186 -32.37 -27.69 -1.46
N GLU A 187 -32.64 -28.84 -2.09
CA GLU A 187 -32.35 -30.14 -1.50
C GLU A 187 -30.84 -30.43 -1.47
N LEU A 188 -30.40 -30.99 -0.34
CA LEU A 188 -29.02 -31.14 0.13
C LEU A 188 -28.05 -31.89 -0.83
N SER A 189 -28.56 -32.53 -1.87
CA SER A 189 -27.89 -33.52 -2.73
C SER A 189 -27.34 -32.94 -4.04
N THR A 190 -27.75 -31.74 -4.44
CA THR A 190 -27.48 -31.20 -5.79
C THR A 190 -25.99 -31.15 -6.17
N GLN A 191 -25.12 -30.80 -5.23
CA GLN A 191 -23.67 -30.74 -5.47
C GLN A 191 -23.06 -32.09 -5.88
N TYR A 192 -23.52 -33.18 -5.26
CA TYR A 192 -23.04 -34.54 -5.50
C TYR A 192 -23.57 -35.05 -6.85
N VAL A 193 -24.80 -34.69 -7.18
CA VAL A 193 -25.40 -34.96 -8.49
C VAL A 193 -24.62 -34.26 -9.60
N VAL A 194 -24.18 -33.00 -9.41
CA VAL A 194 -23.37 -32.29 -10.43
C VAL A 194 -22.05 -33.01 -10.69
N CYS A 195 -21.37 -33.50 -9.66
CA CYS A 195 -20.18 -34.35 -9.82
C CYS A 195 -20.49 -35.61 -10.64
N ALA A 196 -21.58 -36.31 -10.30
CA ALA A 196 -22.03 -37.50 -11.03
C ALA A 196 -22.34 -37.18 -12.50
N ALA A 197 -23.02 -36.06 -12.76
CA ALA A 197 -23.35 -35.60 -14.11
C ALA A 197 -22.10 -35.35 -14.96
N LEU A 198 -21.10 -34.65 -14.41
CA LEU A 198 -19.84 -34.37 -15.08
C LEU A 198 -18.99 -35.63 -15.31
N MET A 199 -19.07 -36.61 -14.41
CA MET A 199 -18.36 -37.88 -14.52
C MET A 199 -19.01 -38.84 -15.52
N LYS A 200 -20.33 -39.02 -15.44
CA LYS A 200 -21.11 -39.91 -16.31
C LYS A 200 -21.21 -39.39 -17.74
N HIS A 201 -21.50 -38.09 -17.87
CA HIS A 201 -21.79 -37.42 -19.14
C HIS A 201 -20.87 -36.20 -19.35
N PRO A 202 -19.54 -36.39 -19.44
CA PRO A 202 -18.63 -35.27 -19.62
C PRO A 202 -18.96 -34.54 -20.92
N PRO A 203 -19.04 -33.19 -20.93
CA PRO A 203 -19.31 -32.42 -22.13
C PRO A 203 -18.38 -32.82 -23.29
N PRO A 204 -18.89 -33.00 -24.52
CA PRO A 204 -18.08 -33.41 -25.66
C PRO A 204 -17.24 -32.27 -26.26
N ASP A 205 -17.72 -31.02 -26.15
CA ASP A 205 -17.07 -29.83 -26.68
C ASP A 205 -17.28 -28.61 -25.75
N VAL A 206 -16.69 -27.48 -26.13
CA VAL A 206 -16.74 -26.23 -25.37
C VAL A 206 -18.15 -25.63 -25.35
N ALA A 207 -18.90 -25.75 -26.45
CA ALA A 207 -20.27 -25.24 -26.52
C ALA A 207 -21.21 -25.97 -25.55
N ALA A 208 -21.09 -27.30 -25.45
CA ALA A 208 -21.82 -28.10 -24.48
C ALA A 208 -21.40 -27.78 -23.04
N LEU A 209 -20.11 -27.52 -22.80
CA LEU A 209 -19.63 -27.09 -21.48
C LEU A 209 -20.23 -25.75 -21.07
N VAL A 210 -20.22 -24.75 -21.96
CA VAL A 210 -20.82 -23.42 -21.71
C VAL A 210 -22.32 -23.55 -21.44
N LYS A 211 -23.06 -24.30 -22.27
CA LYS A 211 -24.49 -24.57 -22.04
C LYS A 211 -24.76 -25.24 -20.70
N PHE A 212 -23.90 -26.15 -20.28
CA PHE A 212 -24.02 -26.80 -18.97
C PHE A 212 -23.83 -25.79 -17.83
N ILE A 213 -22.83 -24.92 -17.91
CA ILE A 213 -22.60 -23.86 -16.91
C ILE A 213 -23.76 -22.87 -16.87
N GLU A 214 -24.25 -22.44 -18.03
CA GLU A 214 -25.41 -21.55 -18.14
C GLU A 214 -26.66 -22.20 -17.53
N TYR A 215 -26.89 -23.49 -17.78
CA TYR A 215 -27.99 -24.24 -17.18
C TYR A 215 -27.88 -24.27 -15.65
N LEU A 216 -26.69 -24.56 -15.09
CA LEU A 216 -26.47 -24.52 -13.64
C LEU A 216 -26.81 -23.13 -13.06
N LYS A 217 -26.39 -22.05 -13.73
CA LYS A 217 -26.69 -20.68 -13.30
C LYS A 217 -28.18 -20.34 -13.40
N GLN A 218 -28.84 -20.72 -14.49
CA GLN A 218 -30.27 -20.48 -14.69
C GLN A 218 -31.13 -21.19 -13.64
N ARG A 219 -30.74 -22.40 -13.25
CA ARG A 219 -31.40 -23.17 -12.19
C ARG A 219 -30.87 -22.85 -10.79
N SER A 220 -29.94 -21.91 -10.63
CA SER A 220 -29.29 -21.60 -9.35
C SER A 220 -28.71 -22.83 -8.63
N ILE A 221 -28.23 -23.82 -9.39
CA ILE A 221 -27.64 -25.04 -8.83
C ILE A 221 -26.24 -24.71 -8.31
N PRO A 222 -25.94 -24.96 -7.02
CA PRO A 222 -24.63 -24.67 -6.46
C PRO A 222 -23.56 -25.58 -7.05
N LEU A 223 -22.43 -25.00 -7.46
CA LEU A 223 -21.25 -25.74 -7.88
C LEU A 223 -20.24 -25.77 -6.73
N SER A 224 -20.11 -26.92 -6.07
CA SER A 224 -19.12 -27.12 -5.01
C SER A 224 -17.68 -27.06 -5.52
N LEU A 225 -16.72 -26.88 -4.61
CA LEU A 225 -15.30 -26.84 -4.95
C LEU A 225 -14.80 -28.14 -5.62
N ALA A 226 -15.31 -29.30 -5.18
CA ALA A 226 -14.98 -30.60 -5.76
C ALA A 226 -15.53 -30.74 -7.20
N ALA A 227 -16.77 -30.32 -7.42
CA ALA A 227 -17.38 -30.30 -8.76
C ALA A 227 -16.64 -29.33 -9.69
N ALA A 228 -16.21 -28.18 -9.17
CA ALA A 228 -15.44 -27.20 -9.90
C ALA A 228 -14.03 -27.71 -10.26
N GLU A 229 -13.39 -28.54 -9.43
CA GLU A 229 -12.14 -29.21 -9.81
C GLU A 229 -12.35 -30.11 -11.02
N GLN A 230 -13.43 -30.90 -11.04
CA GLN A 230 -13.75 -31.76 -12.17
C GLN A 230 -14.08 -30.96 -13.42
N LEU A 231 -14.82 -29.86 -13.27
CA LEU A 231 -15.09 -28.89 -14.34
C LEU A 231 -13.77 -28.31 -14.90
N GLU A 232 -12.83 -27.92 -14.04
CA GLU A 232 -11.52 -27.41 -14.47
C GLU A 232 -10.72 -28.46 -15.25
N ARG A 233 -10.77 -29.73 -14.86
CA ARG A 233 -10.11 -30.81 -15.63
C ARG A 233 -10.69 -30.95 -17.04
N ILE A 234 -12.01 -30.83 -17.18
CA ILE A 234 -12.70 -30.87 -18.48
C ILE A 234 -12.34 -29.63 -19.30
N TYR A 235 -12.36 -28.45 -18.68
CA TYR A 235 -11.93 -27.19 -19.27
C TYR A 235 -10.48 -27.27 -19.80
N LEU A 236 -9.53 -27.75 -18.99
CA LEU A 236 -8.14 -27.94 -19.37
C LEU A 236 -7.96 -28.94 -20.53
N ARG A 237 -8.85 -29.93 -20.66
CA ARG A 237 -8.83 -30.86 -21.80
C ARG A 237 -9.10 -30.11 -23.11
N PHE A 238 -10.02 -29.15 -23.11
CA PHE A 238 -10.36 -28.36 -24.29
C PHE A 238 -9.31 -27.29 -24.62
N MET A 239 -8.54 -26.83 -23.64
CA MET A 239 -7.44 -25.88 -23.86
C MET A 239 -6.18 -26.48 -24.51
N LYS A 240 -6.09 -27.81 -24.71
CA LYS A 240 -4.91 -28.49 -25.29
C LYS A 240 -4.66 -28.21 -26.79
N GLY A 241 -5.20 -27.13 -27.35
CA GLY A 241 -5.12 -26.80 -28.77
C GLY A 241 -4.85 -25.31 -29.04
N LYS A 242 -4.78 -24.95 -30.33
CA LYS A 242 -4.51 -23.56 -30.77
C LYS A 242 -5.59 -22.56 -30.35
N ALA A 243 -6.81 -23.02 -30.09
CA ALA A 243 -7.95 -22.19 -29.68
C ALA A 243 -8.00 -21.95 -28.15
N ALA A 244 -6.89 -22.11 -27.42
CA ALA A 244 -6.89 -21.99 -25.96
C ALA A 244 -7.40 -20.63 -25.46
N ALA A 245 -7.12 -19.54 -26.19
CA ALA A 245 -7.61 -18.20 -25.86
C ALA A 245 -9.14 -18.12 -26.00
N ASP A 246 -9.69 -18.56 -27.13
CA ASP A 246 -11.15 -18.56 -27.39
C ASP A 246 -11.90 -19.42 -26.37
N VAL A 247 -11.32 -20.57 -25.99
CA VAL A 247 -11.87 -21.46 -24.97
C VAL A 247 -11.81 -20.80 -23.59
N PHE A 248 -10.71 -20.13 -23.26
CA PHE A 248 -10.59 -19.38 -22.01
C PHE A 248 -11.64 -18.29 -21.92
N GLU A 249 -11.77 -17.46 -22.96
CA GLU A 249 -12.74 -16.37 -23.03
C GLU A 249 -14.18 -16.88 -22.92
N SER A 250 -14.54 -17.91 -23.70
CA SER A 250 -15.89 -18.48 -23.68
C SER A 250 -16.29 -19.04 -22.31
N VAL A 251 -15.38 -19.77 -21.65
CA VAL A 251 -15.65 -20.42 -20.36
C VAL A 251 -15.68 -19.42 -19.21
N THR A 252 -14.79 -18.43 -19.22
CA THR A 252 -14.78 -17.34 -18.22
C THR A 252 -15.98 -16.40 -18.39
N ALA A 253 -16.40 -16.10 -19.62
CA ALA A 253 -17.62 -15.35 -19.90
C ALA A 253 -18.89 -16.06 -19.40
N ALA A 254 -18.92 -17.40 -19.44
CA ALA A 254 -20.00 -18.18 -18.83
C ALA A 254 -20.06 -18.03 -17.28
N GLY A 255 -18.98 -17.55 -16.66
CA GLY A 255 -18.88 -17.28 -15.22
C GLY A 255 -17.99 -18.25 -14.45
N VAL A 256 -17.19 -19.07 -15.13
CA VAL A 256 -16.25 -19.98 -14.45
C VAL A 256 -14.99 -19.21 -14.06
N ILE A 257 -14.68 -19.22 -12.77
CA ILE A 257 -13.45 -18.66 -12.23
C ILE A 257 -12.38 -19.78 -12.25
N PRO A 258 -11.23 -19.59 -12.92
CA PRO A 258 -10.12 -20.54 -12.85
C PRO A 258 -9.70 -20.77 -11.39
N LEU A 259 -9.54 -22.02 -10.95
CA LEU A 259 -9.13 -22.31 -9.57
C LEU A 259 -7.62 -22.45 -9.43
N SER A 260 -6.88 -22.76 -10.51
CA SER A 260 -5.42 -22.92 -10.46
C SER A 260 -4.66 -22.12 -11.52
N VAL A 261 -3.33 -22.20 -11.46
CA VAL A 261 -2.40 -21.61 -12.44
C VAL A 261 -2.46 -22.32 -13.80
N ARG A 262 -3.01 -23.54 -13.89
CA ARG A 262 -2.91 -24.38 -15.10
C ARG A 262 -3.59 -23.77 -16.34
N PRO A 263 -4.82 -23.21 -16.27
CA PRO A 263 -5.43 -22.54 -17.41
C PRO A 263 -4.57 -21.38 -17.93
N PHE A 264 -3.99 -20.59 -17.01
CA PHE A 264 -3.09 -19.49 -17.36
C PHE A 264 -1.80 -19.99 -18.01
N ALA A 265 -1.18 -21.06 -17.50
CA ALA A 265 -0.01 -21.66 -18.12
C ALA A 265 -0.28 -22.13 -19.57
N MET A 266 -1.46 -22.69 -19.85
CA MET A 266 -1.86 -23.03 -21.21
C MET A 266 -2.14 -21.80 -22.06
N LEU A 267 -2.75 -20.77 -21.48
CA LEU A 267 -3.02 -19.50 -22.15
C LEU A 267 -1.72 -18.81 -22.58
N PHE A 268 -0.77 -18.66 -21.65
CA PHE A 268 0.54 -18.06 -21.93
C PHE A 268 1.22 -18.77 -23.10
N ASN A 269 1.34 -20.10 -23.07
CA ASN A 269 1.97 -20.86 -24.16
C ASN A 269 1.35 -20.63 -25.57
N ASN A 270 0.09 -20.23 -25.65
CA ASN A 270 -0.61 -20.02 -26.93
C ASN A 270 -0.72 -18.53 -27.33
N LEU A 271 -0.61 -17.59 -26.39
CA LEU A 271 -0.63 -16.16 -26.69
C LEU A 271 0.66 -15.71 -27.37
N THR A 272 0.52 -14.96 -28.46
CA THR A 272 1.66 -14.42 -29.23
C THR A 272 1.87 -12.93 -29.01
N ASP A 273 0.82 -12.19 -28.65
CA ASP A 273 0.90 -10.76 -28.36
C ASP A 273 1.41 -10.55 -26.93
N ALA A 274 2.43 -9.70 -26.77
CA ALA A 274 3.06 -9.45 -25.49
C ALA A 274 2.09 -8.72 -24.53
N ASN A 275 1.26 -7.82 -25.03
CA ASN A 275 0.27 -7.12 -24.20
C ASN A 275 -0.79 -8.09 -23.67
N ALA A 276 -1.32 -8.95 -24.54
CA ALA A 276 -2.27 -9.99 -24.13
C ALA A 276 -1.68 -10.93 -23.06
N VAL A 277 -0.39 -11.27 -23.13
CA VAL A 277 0.29 -12.07 -22.09
C VAL A 277 0.32 -11.34 -20.75
N LEU A 278 0.62 -10.04 -20.74
CA LEU A 278 0.62 -9.23 -19.51
C LEU A 278 -0.80 -9.02 -18.97
N ASP A 279 -1.78 -8.80 -19.83
CA ASP A 279 -3.18 -8.65 -19.43
C ASP A 279 -3.71 -9.96 -18.82
N ALA A 280 -3.34 -11.11 -19.39
CA ALA A 280 -3.65 -12.43 -18.82
C ALA A 280 -2.90 -12.70 -17.50
N TYR A 281 -1.69 -12.18 -17.34
CA TYR A 281 -0.93 -12.25 -16.08
C TYR A 281 -1.60 -11.44 -14.98
N ASP A 282 -1.98 -10.20 -15.28
CA ASP A 282 -2.71 -9.34 -14.35
C ASP A 282 -4.06 -9.96 -13.98
N LEU A 283 -4.77 -10.58 -14.94
CA LEU A 283 -6.02 -11.30 -14.68
C LEU A 283 -5.84 -12.51 -13.76
N MET A 284 -4.75 -13.26 -13.92
CA MET A 284 -4.41 -14.37 -13.01
C MET A 284 -4.28 -13.87 -11.57
N LEU A 285 -3.58 -12.74 -11.38
CA LEU A 285 -3.40 -12.12 -10.08
C LEU A 285 -4.73 -11.55 -9.53
N ASP A 286 -5.59 -10.99 -10.37
CA ASP A 286 -6.94 -10.53 -9.99
C ASP A 286 -7.83 -11.67 -9.47
N TYR A 287 -7.60 -12.91 -9.90
CA TYR A 287 -8.27 -14.11 -9.36
C TYR A 287 -7.61 -14.66 -8.08
N SER A 288 -6.66 -13.94 -7.48
CA SER A 288 -5.84 -14.42 -6.35
C SER A 288 -5.07 -15.71 -6.65
N ILE A 289 -4.63 -15.89 -7.90
CA ILE A 289 -3.79 -17.03 -8.29
C ILE A 289 -2.34 -16.56 -8.35
N ALA A 290 -1.55 -17.00 -7.36
CA ALA A 290 -0.12 -16.73 -7.32
C ALA A 290 0.63 -17.48 -8.44
N PRO A 291 1.62 -16.86 -9.09
CA PRO A 291 2.39 -17.52 -10.14
C PRO A 291 3.24 -18.68 -9.61
N GLU A 292 3.32 -19.76 -10.40
CA GLU A 292 4.28 -20.84 -10.18
C GLU A 292 5.63 -20.58 -10.87
N GLU A 293 6.69 -21.22 -10.39
CA GLU A 293 8.03 -21.13 -10.99
C GLU A 293 8.02 -21.52 -12.49
N SER A 294 7.25 -22.55 -12.83
CA SER A 294 7.05 -23.03 -14.21
C SER A 294 6.44 -21.93 -15.10
N THR A 295 5.42 -21.24 -14.60
CA THR A 295 4.70 -20.16 -15.27
C THR A 295 5.57 -18.93 -15.46
N LEU A 296 6.33 -18.51 -14.43
CA LEU A 296 7.28 -17.40 -14.54
C LEU A 296 8.36 -17.67 -15.59
N ARG A 297 8.82 -18.92 -15.71
CA ARG A 297 9.77 -19.31 -16.78
C ARG A 297 9.17 -19.20 -18.17
N ILE A 298 7.87 -19.48 -18.34
CA ILE A 298 7.16 -19.28 -19.61
C ILE A 298 7.08 -17.78 -19.91
N LEU A 299 6.64 -16.97 -18.94
CA LEU A 299 6.52 -15.52 -19.07
C LEU A 299 7.85 -14.85 -19.43
N CYS A 300 8.96 -15.25 -18.78
CA CYS A 300 10.30 -14.75 -19.10
C CYS A 300 10.74 -15.03 -20.54
N LYS A 301 10.23 -16.09 -21.18
CA LYS A 301 10.54 -16.44 -22.57
C LYS A 301 9.68 -15.66 -23.56
N GLN A 302 8.46 -15.30 -23.16
CA GLN A 302 7.48 -14.64 -24.03
C GLN A 302 7.53 -13.12 -23.94
N SER A 303 7.96 -12.55 -22.81
CA SER A 303 8.05 -11.12 -22.64
C SER A 303 9.11 -10.52 -23.57
N ARG A 304 8.64 -9.78 -24.56
CA ARG A 304 9.49 -8.90 -25.40
C ARG A 304 9.81 -7.58 -24.71
N MET A 305 9.07 -7.26 -23.65
CA MET A 305 9.26 -6.05 -22.87
C MET A 305 10.30 -6.29 -21.78
N GLU A 306 11.41 -5.53 -21.85
CA GLU A 306 12.55 -5.68 -20.93
C GLU A 306 12.15 -5.49 -19.46
N TYR A 307 11.29 -4.52 -19.15
CA TYR A 307 10.85 -4.27 -17.77
C TYR A 307 10.09 -5.48 -17.19
N ALA A 308 9.16 -6.07 -17.94
CA ALA A 308 8.41 -7.24 -17.51
C ALA A 308 9.32 -8.47 -17.37
N LYS A 309 10.30 -8.62 -18.27
CA LYS A 309 11.29 -9.70 -18.18
C LYS A 309 12.17 -9.57 -16.94
N LEU A 310 12.63 -8.36 -16.61
CA LEU A 310 13.39 -8.07 -15.39
C LEU A 310 12.56 -8.38 -14.15
N HIS A 311 11.30 -7.95 -14.14
CA HIS A 311 10.33 -8.25 -13.09
C HIS A 311 10.20 -9.76 -12.85
N PHE A 312 9.77 -10.53 -13.86
CA PHE A 312 9.57 -11.98 -13.72
C PHE A 312 10.85 -12.71 -13.32
N THR A 313 12.01 -12.28 -13.81
CA THR A 313 13.31 -12.84 -13.42
C THR A 313 13.61 -12.59 -11.94
N THR A 314 13.24 -11.43 -11.42
CA THR A 314 13.45 -11.07 -10.01
C THR A 314 12.49 -11.84 -9.10
N VAL A 315 11.21 -11.91 -9.44
CA VAL A 315 10.22 -12.73 -8.72
C VAL A 315 10.68 -14.20 -8.67
N LEU A 316 11.12 -14.75 -9.80
CA LEU A 316 11.65 -16.11 -9.89
C LEU A 316 12.85 -16.35 -8.95
N LYS A 317 13.78 -15.39 -8.87
CA LYS A 317 14.94 -15.46 -7.95
C LYS A 317 14.52 -15.42 -6.48
N ASN A 318 13.50 -14.64 -6.15
CA ASN A 318 13.02 -14.55 -4.77
C ASN A 318 12.35 -15.86 -4.33
N MET A 319 11.59 -16.50 -5.21
CA MET A 319 11.00 -17.83 -4.93
C MET A 319 12.07 -18.90 -4.66
N ALA A 320 13.18 -18.89 -5.42
CA ALA A 320 14.29 -19.82 -5.20
C ALA A 320 15.05 -19.59 -3.87
N ASN A 321 15.16 -18.32 -3.44
CA ASN A 321 15.81 -18.01 -2.16
C ASN A 321 14.92 -18.40 -0.97
N ALA A 322 13.59 -18.24 -1.09
CA ALA A 322 12.64 -18.62 -0.06
C ALA A 322 12.66 -20.14 0.21
N THR A 323 12.81 -20.96 -0.83
CA THR A 323 12.93 -22.43 -0.70
C THR A 323 14.27 -22.89 -0.12
N SER A 324 15.34 -22.11 -0.31
CA SER A 324 16.66 -22.44 0.23
C SER A 324 16.76 -22.17 1.74
N ALA A 325 16.05 -21.16 2.25
CA ALA A 325 16.07 -20.80 3.67
C ALA A 325 15.43 -21.86 4.59
N THR A 326 14.52 -22.69 4.07
CA THR A 326 13.86 -23.77 4.83
C THR A 326 14.64 -25.07 4.88
N GLN A 327 15.68 -25.27 4.05
CA GLN A 327 16.48 -26.51 4.07
C GLN A 327 17.74 -26.46 4.97
N SER A 328 18.12 -25.30 5.51
CA SER A 328 19.33 -25.19 6.34
C SER A 328 19.16 -25.54 7.83
N GLN A 329 18.03 -26.13 8.24
CA GLN A 329 17.84 -26.67 9.60
C GLN A 329 17.88 -28.21 9.60
N SER A 330 19.00 -28.79 9.20
CA SER A 330 19.32 -30.18 9.54
C SER A 330 20.10 -30.18 10.86
N PRO A 331 19.55 -30.74 11.96
CA PRO A 331 20.18 -30.71 13.27
C PRO A 331 21.43 -31.60 13.27
N SER A 332 22.59 -30.96 13.26
CA SER A 332 23.87 -31.64 13.42
C SER A 332 24.00 -32.15 14.86
N PRO A 333 24.43 -33.40 15.09
CA PRO A 333 24.43 -34.00 16.43
C PRO A 333 25.46 -33.30 17.35
N PRO A 334 25.14 -33.17 18.65
CA PRO A 334 25.88 -32.32 19.58
C PRO A 334 27.29 -32.88 19.84
N PRO A 335 28.34 -32.03 19.78
CA PRO A 335 29.71 -32.45 20.00
C PRO A 335 29.97 -32.80 21.48
N PRO A 336 30.92 -33.72 21.75
CA PRO A 336 31.13 -34.28 23.08
C PRO A 336 31.72 -33.25 24.05
N ARG A 337 31.08 -33.18 25.21
CA ARG A 337 31.44 -32.36 26.37
C ARG A 337 32.89 -32.58 26.77
N SER A 338 33.67 -31.50 26.79
CA SER A 338 34.90 -31.41 27.58
C SER A 338 34.87 -30.10 28.36
N PRO A 339 35.37 -30.09 29.61
CA PRO A 339 34.84 -29.22 30.65
C PRO A 339 35.62 -27.92 30.82
N LEU A 340 34.85 -26.92 31.22
CA LEU A 340 35.18 -25.64 31.84
C LEU A 340 36.62 -25.50 32.36
N ALA A 341 37.37 -24.60 31.72
CA ALA A 341 38.42 -23.84 32.38
C ALA A 341 38.10 -22.35 32.21
N SER A 342 37.83 -21.74 33.36
CA SER A 342 37.50 -20.35 33.60
C SER A 342 38.67 -19.40 33.36
N GLY A 343 38.35 -18.21 32.88
CA GLY A 343 39.04 -16.97 33.28
C GLY A 343 39.96 -16.36 32.23
N GLY A 344 39.64 -15.13 31.82
CA GLY A 344 40.59 -14.29 31.08
C GLY A 344 39.91 -13.21 30.24
N ALA A 345 39.66 -12.06 30.85
CA ALA A 345 39.21 -10.84 30.19
C ALA A 345 40.18 -10.40 29.08
N GLY A 346 39.64 -9.89 27.96
CA GLY A 346 40.48 -9.33 26.90
C GLY A 346 39.68 -8.77 25.72
N ALA A 347 39.35 -7.48 25.80
CA ALA A 347 39.19 -6.51 24.72
C ALA A 347 38.47 -6.94 23.41
N ALA A 348 37.23 -6.47 23.27
CA ALA A 348 36.46 -6.42 22.04
C ALA A 348 37.19 -5.57 20.98
N ALA A 349 37.86 -6.22 20.03
CA ALA A 349 38.40 -5.59 18.84
C ALA A 349 37.28 -5.47 17.78
N ALA A 350 37.11 -4.24 17.29
CA ALA A 350 36.17 -3.86 16.26
C ALA A 350 36.39 -4.65 14.96
N HIS A 351 35.44 -5.51 14.61
CA HIS A 351 35.34 -6.06 13.26
C HIS A 351 34.52 -5.09 12.40
N THR A 352 35.23 -4.46 11.47
CA THR A 352 34.78 -3.51 10.48
C THR A 352 33.74 -4.12 9.54
N SER A 353 32.60 -3.43 9.49
CA SER A 353 31.43 -3.67 8.67
C SER A 353 31.70 -3.36 7.19
N ALA A 354 32.31 -4.30 6.46
CA ALA A 354 32.44 -4.18 4.99
C ALA A 354 31.45 -5.08 4.22
N ALA A 355 30.80 -6.05 4.88
CA ALA A 355 29.89 -6.99 4.22
C ALA A 355 28.41 -6.52 4.18
N ALA A 356 28.02 -5.50 4.96
CA ALA A 356 26.63 -5.05 5.03
C ALA A 356 26.20 -4.08 3.92
N SER A 357 27.16 -3.40 3.27
CA SER A 357 26.85 -2.38 2.24
C SER A 357 26.55 -2.99 0.86
N ALA A 358 27.12 -4.17 0.54
CA ALA A 358 26.91 -4.81 -0.76
C ALA A 358 25.56 -5.52 -0.86
N SER A 359 25.05 -6.08 0.25
CA SER A 359 23.76 -6.78 0.25
C SER A 359 22.59 -5.81 0.08
N THR A 360 22.62 -4.66 0.74
CA THR A 360 21.56 -3.62 0.69
C THR A 360 21.41 -2.98 -0.68
N ALA A 361 22.50 -2.70 -1.40
CA ALA A 361 22.40 -2.17 -2.76
C ALA A 361 21.78 -3.17 -3.74
N SER A 362 22.16 -4.46 -3.62
CA SER A 362 21.61 -5.52 -4.46
C SER A 362 20.12 -5.77 -4.19
N THR A 363 19.68 -5.71 -2.93
CA THR A 363 18.28 -5.88 -2.55
C THR A 363 17.45 -4.65 -2.93
N ALA A 364 18.00 -3.43 -2.82
CA ALA A 364 17.33 -2.22 -3.27
C ALA A 364 17.12 -2.22 -4.79
N SER A 365 18.12 -2.65 -5.58
CA SER A 365 17.97 -2.78 -7.03
C SER A 365 16.91 -3.83 -7.40
N ARG A 366 16.89 -4.98 -6.71
CA ARG A 366 15.86 -6.02 -6.96
C ARG A 366 14.44 -5.52 -6.63
N ARG A 367 14.27 -4.88 -5.47
CA ARG A 367 12.98 -4.29 -5.07
C ARG A 367 12.50 -3.21 -6.04
N ARG A 368 13.43 -2.47 -6.66
CA ARG A 368 13.11 -1.48 -7.68
C ARG A 368 12.49 -2.12 -8.92
N ASP A 369 13.06 -3.23 -9.38
CA ASP A 369 12.58 -3.94 -10.57
C ASP A 369 11.16 -4.50 -10.33
N GLU A 370 10.90 -5.06 -9.15
CA GLU A 370 9.58 -5.61 -8.77
C GLU A 370 8.46 -4.56 -8.81
N ARG A 371 8.69 -3.41 -8.18
CA ARG A 371 7.67 -2.35 -8.05
C ARG A 371 7.50 -1.54 -9.33
N SER A 372 8.55 -1.46 -10.15
CA SER A 372 8.51 -0.72 -11.42
C SER A 372 7.51 -1.33 -12.41
N TYR A 373 7.35 -2.66 -12.42
CA TYR A 373 6.34 -3.34 -13.24
C TYR A 373 4.93 -2.82 -12.91
N PHE A 374 4.56 -2.87 -11.64
CA PHE A 374 3.23 -2.44 -11.19
C PHE A 374 2.99 -0.95 -11.41
N ALA A 375 3.98 -0.10 -11.16
CA ALA A 375 3.88 1.33 -11.46
C ALA A 375 3.67 1.58 -12.96
N GLN A 376 4.41 0.89 -13.83
CA GLN A 376 4.26 1.01 -15.28
C GLN A 376 2.90 0.49 -15.77
N ARG A 377 2.36 -0.56 -15.16
CA ARG A 377 1.01 -1.06 -15.47
C ARG A 377 -0.09 -0.08 -15.07
N ILE A 378 0.10 0.70 -14.00
CA ILE A 378 -0.83 1.79 -13.63
C ILE A 378 -0.82 2.89 -14.68
N GLU A 379 0.37 3.27 -15.17
CA GLU A 379 0.53 4.27 -16.24
C GLU A 379 -0.14 3.78 -17.54
N GLU A 380 0.15 2.56 -17.98
CA GLU A 380 -0.47 1.95 -19.17
C GLU A 380 -2.00 1.85 -19.04
N LEU A 381 -2.52 1.51 -17.85
CA LEU A 381 -3.96 1.50 -17.60
C LEU A 381 -4.57 2.90 -17.73
N ALA A 382 -3.87 3.93 -17.22
CA ALA A 382 -4.33 5.31 -17.30
C ALA A 382 -4.33 5.85 -18.75
N GLU A 383 -3.41 5.37 -19.58
CA GLU A 383 -3.33 5.68 -21.01
C GLU A 383 -4.41 4.96 -21.83
N ARG A 384 -4.57 3.64 -21.63
CA ARG A 384 -5.54 2.82 -22.38
C ARG A 384 -6.98 3.10 -21.97
N LYS A 385 -7.23 3.31 -20.68
CA LYS A 385 -8.56 3.52 -20.09
C LYS A 385 -8.56 4.76 -19.21
N PRO A 386 -8.61 5.97 -19.79
CA PRO A 386 -8.57 7.21 -19.02
C PRO A 386 -9.78 7.42 -18.08
N LYS A 387 -10.85 6.63 -18.25
CA LYS A 387 -12.03 6.62 -17.38
C LYS A 387 -11.99 5.54 -16.29
N ALA A 388 -10.89 4.77 -16.19
CA ALA A 388 -10.73 3.78 -15.13
C ALA A 388 -10.77 4.46 -13.75
N SER A 389 -11.51 3.86 -12.80
CA SER A 389 -11.63 4.39 -11.45
C SER A 389 -10.34 4.18 -10.65
N LEU A 390 -10.17 4.94 -9.57
CA LEU A 390 -9.07 4.71 -8.63
C LEU A 390 -9.08 3.27 -8.08
N LEU A 391 -10.27 2.71 -7.87
CA LEU A 391 -10.42 1.36 -7.35
C LEU A 391 -9.87 0.30 -8.32
N GLU A 392 -10.07 0.48 -9.63
CA GLU A 392 -9.44 -0.37 -10.65
C GLU A 392 -7.91 -0.26 -10.62
N ALA A 393 -7.36 0.95 -10.42
CA ALA A 393 -5.91 1.13 -10.29
C ALA A 393 -5.36 0.51 -9.01
N LEU A 394 -6.11 0.56 -7.89
CA LEU A 394 -5.70 -0.02 -6.63
C LEU A 394 -5.69 -1.55 -6.64
N LYS A 395 -6.36 -2.21 -7.60
CA LYS A 395 -6.18 -3.66 -7.83
C LYS A 395 -4.71 -4.02 -8.06
N VAL A 396 -3.89 -3.09 -8.53
CA VAL A 396 -2.44 -3.32 -8.66
C VAL A 396 -1.77 -3.62 -7.31
N LEU A 397 -2.26 -3.04 -6.20
CA LEU A 397 -1.80 -3.41 -4.86
C LEU A 397 -2.16 -4.85 -4.54
N HIS A 398 -3.40 -5.26 -4.83
CA HIS A 398 -3.82 -6.66 -4.68
C HIS A 398 -2.97 -7.61 -5.51
N ARG A 399 -2.70 -7.26 -6.77
CA ARG A 399 -1.85 -8.05 -7.67
C ARG A 399 -0.45 -8.21 -7.10
N ALA A 400 0.14 -7.14 -6.58
CA ALA A 400 1.45 -7.19 -5.93
C ALA A 400 1.43 -8.09 -4.67
N GLU A 401 0.37 -8.02 -3.85
CA GLU A 401 0.22 -8.91 -2.70
C GLU A 401 0.10 -10.39 -3.09
N VAL A 402 -0.72 -10.71 -4.11
CA VAL A 402 -0.94 -12.08 -4.59
C VAL A 402 0.36 -12.67 -5.17
N GLU A 403 1.13 -11.85 -5.87
CA GLU A 403 2.46 -12.25 -6.38
C GLU A 403 3.48 -12.46 -5.25
N GLY A 404 3.27 -11.83 -4.09
CA GLY A 404 4.22 -11.80 -2.97
C GLY A 404 5.24 -10.66 -3.05
N THR A 405 5.00 -9.65 -3.88
CA THR A 405 5.84 -8.45 -3.97
C THR A 405 5.62 -7.56 -2.75
N SER A 406 6.71 -7.27 -2.03
CA SER A 406 6.65 -6.45 -0.83
C SER A 406 6.37 -5.00 -1.19
N LEU A 407 5.28 -4.45 -0.65
CA LEU A 407 4.91 -3.04 -0.78
C LEU A 407 5.65 -2.11 0.20
N GLN A 408 6.48 -2.61 1.12
CA GLN A 408 7.11 -1.81 2.18
C GLN A 408 8.12 -0.78 1.63
N GLY A 409 7.91 0.50 1.93
CA GLY A 409 8.76 1.59 1.42
C GLY A 409 8.64 1.75 -0.11
N ASP A 410 7.49 1.44 -0.68
CA ASP A 410 7.20 1.71 -2.09
C ASP A 410 6.98 3.21 -2.34
N THR A 411 7.65 3.71 -3.39
CA THR A 411 7.49 5.07 -3.90
C THR A 411 7.07 5.10 -5.36
N TYR A 412 7.17 3.98 -6.09
CA TYR A 412 6.87 3.91 -7.52
C TYR A 412 5.36 3.81 -7.76
N ILE A 413 4.72 2.84 -7.12
CA ILE A 413 3.26 2.64 -7.20
C ILE A 413 2.58 3.87 -6.57
N MET A 414 3.10 4.36 -5.44
CA MET A 414 2.64 5.61 -4.83
C MET A 414 2.64 6.79 -5.81
N SER A 415 3.78 7.02 -6.49
CA SER A 415 3.90 8.11 -7.45
C SER A 415 2.91 7.94 -8.59
N ALA A 416 2.81 6.74 -9.17
CA ALA A 416 1.92 6.47 -10.29
C ALA A 416 0.44 6.70 -9.91
N LEU A 417 -0.01 6.21 -8.75
CA LEU A 417 -1.38 6.40 -8.27
C LEU A 417 -1.72 7.88 -8.06
N LEU A 418 -0.87 8.60 -7.32
CA LEU A 418 -1.10 10.02 -6.99
C LEU A 418 -1.06 10.92 -8.24
N ARG A 419 -0.30 10.55 -9.26
CA ARG A 419 -0.21 11.28 -10.53
C ARG A 419 -1.39 11.00 -11.47
N HIS A 420 -1.84 9.75 -11.53
CA HIS A 420 -2.76 9.34 -12.59
C HIS A 420 -4.21 9.14 -12.13
N TYR A 421 -4.49 8.93 -10.84
CA TYR A 421 -5.82 8.51 -10.38
C TYR A 421 -6.48 9.42 -9.32
N CYS A 422 -5.89 10.56 -8.98
CA CYS A 422 -6.54 11.60 -8.16
C CYS A 422 -7.39 12.55 -9.06
N ARG A 423 -8.45 12.04 -9.69
CA ARG A 423 -9.27 12.73 -10.70
C ARG A 423 -10.66 13.17 -10.22
N SER A 424 -10.99 12.95 -8.94
CA SER A 424 -12.34 13.17 -8.38
C SER A 424 -13.43 12.32 -9.07
N THR A 425 -13.10 11.10 -9.46
CA THR A 425 -14.03 10.20 -10.20
C THR A 425 -14.57 9.08 -9.34
N THR A 426 -14.07 8.91 -8.12
CA THR A 426 -14.36 7.75 -7.28
C THR A 426 -15.50 8.07 -6.31
N PRO A 427 -16.59 7.28 -6.31
CA PRO A 427 -17.62 7.40 -5.30
C PRO A 427 -17.06 7.23 -3.89
N ARG A 428 -17.48 8.11 -2.97
CA ARG A 428 -16.87 8.24 -1.65
C ARG A 428 -17.05 7.00 -0.77
N HIS A 429 -18.17 6.28 -0.94
CA HIS A 429 -18.46 5.04 -0.22
C HIS A 429 -17.55 3.87 -0.63
N TYR A 430 -16.77 3.99 -1.70
CA TYR A 430 -15.76 3.00 -2.07
C TYR A 430 -14.39 3.24 -1.42
N LEU A 431 -14.17 4.39 -0.78
CA LEU A 431 -12.92 4.71 -0.10
C LEU A 431 -12.94 4.19 1.35
N VAL A 432 -13.00 2.87 1.52
CA VAL A 432 -13.10 2.21 2.85
C VAL A 432 -11.74 1.64 3.28
N LEU A 433 -11.41 1.79 4.56
CA LEU A 433 -10.26 1.16 5.20
C LEU A 433 -10.75 0.07 6.18
N PRO A 434 -10.15 -1.14 6.20
CA PRO A 434 -8.98 -1.56 5.42
C PRO A 434 -9.27 -1.82 3.92
N PHE A 435 -8.25 -1.63 3.08
CA PHE A 435 -8.35 -1.77 1.61
C PHE A 435 -8.91 -3.13 1.15
N SER A 436 -8.65 -4.20 1.92
CA SER A 436 -9.20 -5.54 1.66
C SER A 436 -10.73 -5.57 1.57
N GLU A 437 -11.42 -4.68 2.30
CA GLU A 437 -12.88 -4.54 2.21
C GLU A 437 -13.31 -3.81 0.93
N SER A 438 -12.49 -2.87 0.44
CA SER A 438 -12.74 -2.13 -0.79
C SER A 438 -12.60 -3.00 -2.06
N LEU A 439 -11.74 -4.03 -2.03
CA LEU A 439 -11.58 -5.00 -3.11
C LEU A 439 -12.82 -5.89 -3.32
N ALA A 440 -13.74 -5.96 -2.35
CA ALA A 440 -15.00 -6.69 -2.51
C ALA A 440 -15.91 -6.10 -3.62
N TYR A 441 -15.51 -4.98 -4.23
CA TYR A 441 -16.08 -4.47 -5.46
C TYR A 441 -15.95 -5.47 -6.61
N ARG A 442 -17.09 -6.06 -6.98
CA ARG A 442 -17.22 -6.95 -8.14
C ARG A 442 -16.80 -6.21 -9.42
N PRO A 443 -16.12 -6.86 -10.37
CA PRO A 443 -15.91 -6.29 -11.69
C PRO A 443 -17.29 -5.94 -12.27
N GLY A 444 -17.59 -4.65 -12.40
CA GLY A 444 -18.78 -4.23 -13.13
C GLY A 444 -18.63 -4.70 -14.59
N PRO A 445 -19.70 -5.20 -15.22
CA PRO A 445 -19.66 -5.41 -16.66
C PRO A 445 -19.23 -4.09 -17.30
N VAL A 446 -18.22 -4.16 -18.17
CA VAL A 446 -17.85 -3.06 -19.04
C VAL A 446 -19.13 -2.72 -19.78
N SER A 447 -19.72 -1.57 -19.46
CA SER A 447 -20.86 -1.07 -20.20
C SER A 447 -20.40 -0.91 -21.65
N ASP A 448 -20.69 -1.90 -22.48
CA ASP A 448 -20.76 -1.70 -23.91
C ASP A 448 -21.76 -0.56 -24.10
N GLY A 449 -21.30 0.50 -24.75
CA GLY A 449 -22.13 1.63 -25.15
C GLY A 449 -23.17 1.25 -26.20
N ALA A 450 -23.87 0.14 -26.00
CA ALA A 450 -25.05 -0.26 -26.75
C ALA A 450 -26.27 0.33 -26.05
N LEU A 451 -26.65 1.53 -26.50
CA LEU A 451 -27.96 2.13 -26.23
C LEU A 451 -29.07 1.06 -26.34
N PRO A 452 -29.90 0.90 -25.31
CA PRO A 452 -30.94 -0.13 -25.32
C PRO A 452 -32.01 0.27 -26.33
N ALA A 453 -32.14 -0.52 -27.39
CA ALA A 453 -33.34 -0.55 -28.20
C ALA A 453 -34.49 -1.05 -27.32
N SER A 454 -35.30 -0.10 -26.89
CA SER A 454 -36.59 -0.29 -26.25
C SER A 454 -37.55 -0.98 -27.21
N ASP A 455 -38.10 -2.12 -26.79
CA ASP A 455 -39.42 -2.66 -27.17
C ASP A 455 -39.77 -3.63 -26.01
N VAL A 456 -40.51 -3.20 -24.97
CA VAL A 456 -41.99 -3.30 -24.85
C VAL A 456 -42.41 -4.75 -25.19
N GLU A 457 -42.85 -5.62 -24.26
CA GLU A 457 -44.08 -5.52 -23.48
C GLU A 457 -44.30 -6.74 -22.54
N ALA A 458 -45.10 -6.54 -21.48
CA ALA A 458 -45.99 -7.50 -20.82
C ALA A 458 -45.44 -8.63 -19.89
N GLY A 459 -45.43 -8.31 -18.59
CA GLY A 459 -46.42 -8.87 -17.66
C GLY A 459 -46.08 -10.16 -16.90
N GLY A 460 -45.94 -10.07 -15.58
CA GLY A 460 -45.96 -11.24 -14.70
C GLY A 460 -45.57 -10.94 -13.26
N ASN A 461 -46.55 -10.53 -12.43
CA ASN A 461 -46.41 -10.38 -11.00
C ASN A 461 -46.18 -11.72 -10.30
N SER A 462 -45.04 -11.92 -9.63
CA SER A 462 -44.90 -12.92 -8.58
C SER A 462 -44.18 -12.31 -7.38
N LYS A 463 -44.97 -11.92 -6.37
CA LYS A 463 -44.52 -11.67 -5.00
C LYS A 463 -44.07 -13.00 -4.40
N VAL A 464 -42.77 -13.16 -4.11
CA VAL A 464 -42.26 -14.16 -3.16
C VAL A 464 -41.25 -13.45 -2.28
N HIS A 465 -41.50 -13.53 -0.97
CA HIS A 465 -40.74 -12.85 0.08
C HIS A 465 -39.28 -13.33 0.13
N PRO A 466 -38.30 -12.43 0.32
CA PRO A 466 -36.90 -12.79 0.44
C PRO A 466 -36.62 -13.37 1.83
N ALA A 467 -36.03 -14.55 1.85
CA ALA A 467 -35.54 -15.21 3.04
C ALA A 467 -34.34 -14.43 3.62
N ALA A 468 -34.38 -14.29 4.94
CA ALA A 468 -33.45 -13.57 5.79
C ALA A 468 -31.97 -13.87 5.50
N ASN A 469 -31.26 -12.89 4.94
CA ASN A 469 -29.81 -12.81 5.03
C ASN A 469 -29.45 -11.91 6.21
N ALA A 470 -28.72 -12.48 7.15
CA ALA A 470 -28.28 -11.87 8.40
C ALA A 470 -27.17 -10.83 8.17
N PHE A 471 -27.50 -9.70 7.56
CA PHE A 471 -26.76 -8.43 7.64
C PHE A 471 -27.75 -7.28 7.43
N ASP A 472 -28.80 -7.27 8.27
CA ASP A 472 -29.78 -6.20 8.31
C ASP A 472 -29.16 -5.01 9.05
N PHE A 473 -28.45 -4.15 8.31
CA PHE A 473 -28.27 -2.77 8.75
C PHE A 473 -29.66 -2.17 8.77
N GLY A 474 -30.28 -2.19 9.95
CA GLY A 474 -31.57 -1.58 10.23
C GLY A 474 -31.60 -0.16 9.71
N HIS A 475 -32.08 0.00 8.48
CA HIS A 475 -32.42 1.27 7.88
C HIS A 475 -33.88 1.50 8.24
N ASP A 476 -34.07 2.20 9.34
CA ASP A 476 -35.36 2.72 9.79
C ASP A 476 -35.94 3.60 8.67
N PRO A 477 -37.01 3.18 7.96
CA PRO A 477 -37.51 3.87 6.77
C PRO A 477 -38.35 5.12 7.12
N ALA A 478 -38.20 5.67 8.33
CA ALA A 478 -38.92 6.86 8.78
C ALA A 478 -38.14 8.18 8.60
N ASN A 479 -36.94 8.18 8.02
CA ASN A 479 -36.12 9.39 7.82
C ASN A 479 -35.85 9.75 6.35
N GLU A 480 -36.73 9.38 5.41
CA GLU A 480 -36.77 9.94 4.06
C GLU A 480 -37.61 11.23 4.01
N GLU A 481 -37.09 12.29 4.61
CA GLU A 481 -37.44 13.65 4.20
C GLU A 481 -36.14 14.44 4.15
N LEU A 482 -35.52 14.54 2.96
CA LEU A 482 -34.78 15.73 2.53
C LEU A 482 -34.35 15.59 1.06
N LEU A 483 -35.19 16.18 0.21
CA LEU A 483 -34.83 16.92 -1.00
C LEU A 483 -34.47 16.12 -2.25
N GLU A 484 -35.53 15.63 -2.89
CA GLU A 484 -35.66 15.61 -4.35
C GLU A 484 -35.37 17.00 -4.93
N GLY A 485 -34.13 17.22 -5.36
CA GLY A 485 -33.77 18.33 -6.24
C GLY A 485 -33.57 17.79 -7.65
N GLU A 486 -34.64 17.76 -8.45
CA GLU A 486 -34.59 17.44 -9.87
C GLU A 486 -33.56 18.32 -10.60
N GLY A 487 -32.38 17.77 -10.87
CA GLY A 487 -31.28 18.44 -11.57
C GLY A 487 -30.92 17.71 -12.85
N LYS A 488 -31.79 17.80 -13.87
CA LYS A 488 -31.52 17.36 -15.26
C LYS A 488 -30.23 18.01 -15.76
N SER A 489 -29.11 17.28 -15.73
CA SER A 489 -27.84 17.70 -16.32
C SER A 489 -27.65 16.95 -17.63
N ALA A 490 -28.17 17.54 -18.70
CA ALA A 490 -27.89 17.14 -20.06
C ALA A 490 -26.39 17.32 -20.34
N VAL A 491 -25.68 16.20 -20.48
CA VAL A 491 -24.31 16.14 -20.98
C VAL A 491 -24.40 16.23 -22.51
N ASN A 492 -24.25 17.44 -23.05
CA ASN A 492 -23.95 17.59 -24.47
C ASN A 492 -22.43 17.69 -24.64
N GLU A 493 -21.89 16.70 -25.33
CA GLU A 493 -20.58 16.70 -25.97
C GLU A 493 -20.44 17.95 -26.86
N GLU A 494 -19.46 18.81 -26.56
CA GLU A 494 -18.87 19.67 -27.58
C GLU A 494 -17.70 18.92 -28.21
N LEU A 495 -18.06 18.19 -29.26
CA LEU A 495 -17.19 17.46 -30.17
C LEU A 495 -16.47 18.44 -31.12
N GLU A 496 -15.19 18.16 -31.32
CA GLU A 496 -14.41 18.37 -32.55
C GLU A 496 -14.19 19.79 -33.10
N GLY A 497 -12.99 20.30 -32.80
CA GLY A 497 -12.38 21.44 -33.47
C GLY A 497 -12.04 21.15 -34.94
N LEU A 498 -12.81 21.75 -35.84
CA LEU A 498 -12.47 21.89 -37.25
C LEU A 498 -11.53 23.07 -37.47
N SER A 499 -10.38 22.77 -38.06
CA SER A 499 -9.44 23.72 -38.67
C SER A 499 -10.11 24.53 -39.80
N GLY A 500 -9.89 25.85 -39.85
CA GLY A 500 -10.36 26.63 -40.99
C GLY A 500 -10.15 28.15 -40.97
N ALA A 501 -8.95 28.56 -41.37
CA ALA A 501 -8.63 29.81 -42.10
C ALA A 501 -8.57 31.18 -41.36
N PRO A 502 -7.66 32.08 -41.78
CA PRO A 502 -7.21 33.22 -40.99
C PRO A 502 -7.89 34.53 -41.41
N THR A 503 -8.66 35.14 -40.52
CA THR A 503 -9.20 36.48 -40.71
C THR A 503 -8.31 37.52 -40.03
N ARG A 504 -7.56 38.24 -40.86
CA ARG A 504 -7.00 39.56 -40.55
C ARG A 504 -8.13 40.57 -40.33
N SER A 505 -8.21 41.18 -39.14
CA SER A 505 -8.56 42.59 -38.89
C SER A 505 -8.52 42.81 -37.37
N ARG A 506 -7.49 43.46 -36.83
CA ARG A 506 -7.35 44.92 -36.67
C ARG A 506 -8.34 45.51 -35.66
N GLY A 507 -7.83 45.79 -34.46
CA GLY A 507 -8.20 46.97 -33.67
C GLY A 507 -9.34 46.77 -32.67
N GLY A 508 -8.96 46.57 -31.42
CA GLY A 508 -9.85 46.65 -30.26
C GLY A 508 -9.20 45.90 -29.12
N GLU A 509 -8.38 46.58 -28.32
CA GLU A 509 -7.97 46.07 -27.00
C GLU A 509 -9.26 45.76 -26.22
N PRO A 510 -9.57 44.50 -25.90
CA PRO A 510 -10.54 44.25 -24.87
C PRO A 510 -9.82 44.53 -23.55
N GLU A 511 -10.28 45.57 -22.85
CA GLU A 511 -9.97 45.74 -21.44
C GLU A 511 -10.12 44.38 -20.75
N ALA A 512 -9.07 43.99 -20.02
CA ALA A 512 -9.06 42.77 -19.25
C ALA A 512 -10.20 42.83 -18.22
N GLU A 513 -11.36 42.31 -18.60
CA GLU A 513 -12.41 41.94 -17.67
C GLU A 513 -11.73 41.10 -16.61
N LYS A 514 -11.62 41.67 -15.41
CA LYS A 514 -11.08 41.03 -14.22
C LYS A 514 -11.85 39.74 -14.02
N GLY A 515 -11.29 38.66 -14.58
CA GLY A 515 -11.93 37.36 -14.69
C GLY A 515 -12.43 36.95 -13.32
N ARG A 516 -13.75 37.03 -13.14
CA ARG A 516 -14.41 36.41 -12.02
C ARG A 516 -13.97 34.94 -12.07
N ARG A 517 -13.18 34.52 -11.07
CA ARG A 517 -12.80 33.12 -10.91
C ARG A 517 -14.05 32.28 -11.12
N PRO A 518 -14.03 31.28 -12.02
CA PRO A 518 -15.17 30.39 -12.21
C PRO A 518 -15.64 29.95 -10.83
N ARG A 519 -16.93 30.18 -10.53
CA ARG A 519 -17.50 29.64 -9.29
C ARG A 519 -17.20 28.15 -9.28
N PRO A 520 -16.60 27.60 -8.20
CA PRO A 520 -16.39 26.16 -8.11
C PRO A 520 -17.70 25.47 -8.43
N ARG A 521 -17.67 24.48 -9.33
CA ARG A 521 -18.86 23.67 -9.61
C ARG A 521 -19.39 23.16 -8.27
N PRO A 522 -20.72 23.18 -8.04
CA PRO A 522 -21.30 22.59 -6.85
C PRO A 522 -20.72 21.19 -6.64
N ARG A 523 -20.16 20.95 -5.44
CA ARG A 523 -19.57 19.68 -5.05
C ARG A 523 -20.66 18.61 -5.17
N ASP A 524 -20.37 17.54 -5.88
CA ASP A 524 -21.19 16.34 -5.79
C ASP A 524 -20.82 15.62 -4.46
N PRO A 525 -21.74 15.56 -3.48
CA PRO A 525 -21.44 14.96 -2.18
C PRO A 525 -21.18 13.45 -2.24
N TYR A 526 -21.54 12.78 -3.34
CA TYR A 526 -21.38 11.34 -3.51
C TYR A 526 -20.00 10.94 -4.02
N PHE A 527 -19.25 11.87 -4.61
CA PHE A 527 -17.90 11.61 -5.12
C PHE A 527 -16.82 12.20 -4.22
N ALA A 528 -15.73 11.45 -4.07
CA ALA A 528 -14.53 11.95 -3.44
C ALA A 528 -13.86 13.00 -4.34
N ASP A 529 -13.30 14.04 -3.73
CA ASP A 529 -12.46 14.97 -4.48
C ASP A 529 -11.03 14.40 -4.64
N SER A 530 -10.25 15.02 -5.52
CA SER A 530 -8.87 14.60 -5.81
C SER A 530 -7.98 14.60 -4.55
N SER A 531 -8.29 15.44 -3.56
CA SER A 531 -7.55 15.49 -2.30
C SER A 531 -7.93 14.33 -1.38
N GLU A 532 -9.21 13.98 -1.30
CA GLU A 532 -9.73 12.82 -0.57
C GLU A 532 -9.18 11.52 -1.16
N GLU A 533 -9.17 11.39 -2.50
CA GLU A 533 -8.54 10.28 -3.22
C GLU A 533 -7.04 10.20 -2.91
N GLY A 534 -6.32 11.34 -2.96
CA GLY A 534 -4.89 11.39 -2.64
C GLY A 534 -4.57 10.99 -1.19
N THR A 535 -5.37 11.47 -0.24
CA THR A 535 -5.26 11.09 1.18
C THR A 535 -5.54 9.61 1.38
N TYR A 536 -6.56 9.06 0.72
CA TYR A 536 -6.87 7.63 0.78
C TYR A 536 -5.71 6.77 0.26
N ILE A 537 -5.13 7.11 -0.89
CA ILE A 537 -3.96 6.41 -1.44
C ILE A 537 -2.79 6.40 -0.44
N LEU A 538 -2.51 7.56 0.17
CA LEU A 538 -1.44 7.69 1.16
C LEU A 538 -1.70 6.83 2.40
N GLU A 539 -2.91 6.84 2.95
CA GLU A 539 -3.25 6.02 4.13
C GLU A 539 -3.20 4.52 3.83
N VAL A 540 -3.68 4.08 2.66
CA VAL A 540 -3.55 2.69 2.22
C VAL A 540 -2.08 2.29 2.16
N LEU A 541 -1.23 3.06 1.50
CA LEU A 541 0.20 2.73 1.36
C LEU A 541 0.98 2.85 2.67
N LYS A 542 0.62 3.78 3.56
CA LYS A 542 1.16 3.85 4.93
C LYS A 542 0.88 2.57 5.70
N SER A 543 -0.29 1.94 5.51
CA SER A 543 -0.60 0.65 6.16
C SER A 543 0.36 -0.48 5.75
N TYR A 544 1.00 -0.36 4.57
CA TYR A 544 2.07 -1.25 4.11
C TYR A 544 3.48 -0.82 4.55
N GLY A 545 3.60 0.27 5.32
CA GLY A 545 4.88 0.84 5.75
C GLY A 545 5.58 1.69 4.68
N SER A 546 4.80 2.34 3.80
CA SER A 546 5.32 3.18 2.71
C SER A 546 5.02 4.65 2.94
N TYR A 547 6.02 5.48 2.69
CA TYR A 547 5.94 6.94 2.82
C TYR A 547 6.49 7.61 1.55
N PRO A 548 5.92 8.76 1.15
CA PRO A 548 6.42 9.50 0.00
C PRO A 548 7.84 10.03 0.26
N ASP A 549 8.66 10.06 -0.78
CA ASP A 549 10.03 10.58 -0.74
C ASP A 549 10.21 11.83 -1.62
N ASN A 550 11.46 12.28 -1.74
CA ASN A 550 11.81 13.43 -2.57
C ASN A 550 11.49 13.22 -4.06
N SER A 551 11.55 11.99 -4.56
CA SER A 551 11.23 11.69 -5.96
C SER A 551 9.72 11.78 -6.20
N VAL A 552 8.91 11.31 -5.26
CA VAL A 552 7.43 11.45 -5.29
C VAL A 552 7.04 12.92 -5.23
N LEU A 553 7.57 13.68 -4.27
CA LEU A 553 7.28 15.12 -4.18
C LEU A 553 7.72 15.89 -5.43
N GLN A 554 8.88 15.57 -6.00
CA GLN A 554 9.33 16.18 -7.24
C GLN A 554 8.35 15.90 -8.39
N ALA A 555 7.93 14.65 -8.55
CA ALA A 555 7.03 14.25 -9.62
C ALA A 555 5.64 14.90 -9.49
N LEU A 556 5.12 15.00 -8.26
CA LEU A 556 3.82 15.63 -7.98
C LEU A 556 3.88 17.15 -8.11
N SER A 557 4.92 17.79 -7.56
CA SER A 557 5.10 19.24 -7.68
C SER A 557 5.23 19.66 -9.13
N ALA A 558 6.02 18.94 -9.95
CA ALA A 558 6.15 19.24 -11.37
C ALA A 558 4.84 19.06 -12.16
N GLN A 559 4.01 18.09 -11.78
CA GLN A 559 2.76 17.81 -12.50
C GLN A 559 1.64 18.79 -12.14
N TYR A 560 1.48 19.10 -10.85
CA TYR A 560 0.36 19.88 -10.34
C TYR A 560 0.68 21.36 -10.12
N GLU A 561 1.90 21.82 -10.43
CA GLU A 561 2.27 23.22 -10.33
C GLU A 561 1.27 24.13 -11.06
N GLY A 562 0.66 25.06 -10.32
CA GLY A 562 -0.34 25.99 -10.84
C GLY A 562 -1.76 25.42 -10.99
N GLN A 563 -1.96 24.11 -10.77
CA GLN A 563 -3.27 23.47 -10.90
C GLN A 563 -4.02 23.46 -9.56
N VAL A 564 -4.96 24.39 -9.40
CA VAL A 564 -5.88 24.42 -8.25
C VAL A 564 -7.15 23.65 -8.61
N PRO A 565 -7.62 22.66 -7.81
CA PRO A 565 -7.21 22.31 -6.44
C PRO A 565 -6.21 21.16 -6.30
N HIS A 566 -5.67 20.59 -7.39
CA HIS A 566 -4.78 19.42 -7.36
C HIS A 566 -3.51 19.60 -6.50
N MET A 567 -3.08 20.83 -6.25
CA MET A 567 -2.03 21.13 -5.27
C MET A 567 -2.31 20.63 -3.84
N GLU A 568 -3.57 20.36 -3.46
CA GLU A 568 -3.88 19.69 -2.19
C GLU A 568 -3.31 18.26 -2.11
N ILE A 569 -3.16 17.57 -3.24
CA ILE A 569 -2.48 16.26 -3.28
C ILE A 569 -1.01 16.42 -2.87
N VAL A 570 -0.35 17.47 -3.36
CA VAL A 570 1.04 17.82 -2.98
C VAL A 570 1.12 18.16 -1.50
N ALA A 571 0.11 18.84 -0.95
CA ALA A 571 0.01 19.13 0.48
C ALA A 571 -0.07 17.84 1.32
N SER A 572 -1.01 16.95 1.00
CA SER A 572 -1.17 15.67 1.71
C SER A 572 0.09 14.80 1.59
N ALA A 573 0.72 14.76 0.42
CA ALA A 573 1.96 14.02 0.21
C ALA A 573 3.13 14.60 1.03
N ALA A 574 3.26 15.92 1.13
CA ALA A 574 4.28 16.56 1.95
C ALA A 574 4.06 16.26 3.43
N ASP A 575 2.81 16.29 3.89
CA ASP A 575 2.44 15.97 5.26
C ASP A 575 2.78 14.52 5.64
N ALA A 576 2.43 13.57 4.76
CA ALA A 576 2.81 12.17 4.90
C ALA A 576 4.34 11.96 4.85
N PHE A 577 5.08 12.77 4.06
CA PHE A 577 6.54 12.69 4.02
C PHE A 577 7.14 13.17 5.36
N PHE A 578 6.68 14.29 5.92
CA PHE A 578 7.16 14.73 7.24
C PHE A 578 6.91 13.67 8.32
N GLU A 579 5.74 13.04 8.31
CA GLU A 579 5.42 11.92 9.19
C GLU A 579 6.41 10.76 9.01
N GLY A 580 6.66 10.35 7.76
CA GLY A 580 7.61 9.28 7.42
C GLY A 580 9.05 9.60 7.84
N CYS A 581 9.50 10.84 7.65
CA CYS A 581 10.79 11.33 8.13
C CYS A 581 10.93 11.12 9.65
N MET A 582 9.90 11.49 10.42
CA MET A 582 9.90 11.33 11.87
C MET A 582 9.82 9.86 12.30
N ALA A 583 8.97 9.06 11.65
CA ALA A 583 8.81 7.63 11.92
C ALA A 583 10.06 6.80 11.58
N SER A 584 10.84 7.22 10.57
CA SER A 584 12.05 6.52 10.14
C SER A 584 13.26 6.72 11.07
N HIS A 585 13.16 7.60 12.08
CA HIS A 585 14.26 7.97 12.96
C HIS A 585 15.55 8.37 12.22
N GLY A 586 15.41 9.10 11.11
CA GLY A 586 16.54 9.60 10.31
C GLY A 586 17.09 8.62 9.27
N ALA A 587 16.49 7.43 9.10
CA ALA A 587 16.85 6.51 8.02
C ALA A 587 16.41 7.01 6.64
N MET A 588 15.32 7.78 6.57
CA MET A 588 14.81 8.39 5.34
C MET A 588 15.56 9.68 5.03
N SER A 589 15.76 10.00 3.74
CA SER A 589 16.28 11.32 3.37
C SER A 589 15.31 12.43 3.78
N PRO A 590 15.78 13.55 4.35
CA PRO A 590 14.92 14.66 4.71
C PRO A 590 14.29 15.33 3.47
N VAL A 591 13.22 16.09 3.70
CA VAL A 591 12.47 16.78 2.65
C VAL A 591 13.33 17.89 1.99
N ASP A 592 13.50 17.82 0.67
CA ASP A 592 14.16 18.88 -0.10
C ASP A 592 13.22 20.07 -0.28
N CYS A 593 13.59 21.21 0.31
CA CYS A 593 12.83 22.46 0.26
C CYS A 593 12.60 22.98 -1.16
N ARG A 594 13.41 22.55 -2.14
CA ARG A 594 13.20 22.86 -3.56
C ARG A 594 11.83 22.43 -4.07
N PHE A 595 11.36 21.25 -3.64
CA PHE A 595 10.06 20.71 -4.08
C PHE A 595 8.88 21.29 -3.32
N LEU A 596 9.14 21.96 -2.18
CA LEU A 596 8.12 22.67 -1.41
C LEU A 596 7.83 24.08 -1.93
N HIS A 597 8.63 24.62 -2.86
CA HIS A 597 8.43 25.96 -3.39
C HIS A 597 7.05 26.14 -4.03
N ALA A 598 6.64 25.21 -4.89
CA ALA A 598 5.33 25.25 -5.56
C ALA A 598 4.19 25.26 -4.52
N LEU A 599 4.30 24.43 -3.48
CA LEU A 599 3.34 24.36 -2.38
C LEU A 599 3.30 25.66 -1.56
N GLY A 600 4.47 26.24 -1.28
CA GLY A 600 4.58 27.54 -0.61
C GLY A 600 3.91 28.66 -1.41
N TYR A 601 4.15 28.74 -2.72
CA TYR A 601 3.48 29.72 -3.59
C TYR A 601 1.97 29.50 -3.64
N TYR A 602 1.54 28.25 -3.75
CA TYR A 602 0.12 27.89 -3.72
C TYR A 602 -0.59 28.41 -2.45
N TYR A 603 0.01 28.22 -1.28
CA TYR A 603 -0.56 28.76 -0.03
C TYR A 603 -0.56 30.29 0.01
N ILE A 604 0.51 30.93 -0.48
CA ILE A 604 0.63 32.39 -0.54
C ILE A 604 -0.43 33.00 -1.46
N ASP A 605 -0.59 32.46 -2.67
CA ASP A 605 -1.50 33.01 -3.69
C ASP A 605 -2.97 32.81 -3.31
N ASN A 606 -3.28 31.80 -2.49
CA ASN A 606 -4.59 31.58 -1.87
C ASN A 606 -4.77 32.29 -0.52
N ARG A 607 -3.78 33.07 -0.06
CA ARG A 607 -3.78 33.81 1.22
C ARG A 607 -3.92 32.92 2.46
N TRP A 608 -3.51 31.66 2.38
CA TRP A 608 -3.51 30.73 3.52
C TRP A 608 -2.21 30.82 4.32
N ARG A 609 -2.10 31.92 5.09
CA ARG A 609 -0.88 32.23 5.86
C ARG A 609 -0.54 31.13 6.86
N ASP A 610 -1.52 30.64 7.61
CA ASP A 610 -1.31 29.64 8.65
C ASP A 610 -0.74 28.33 8.09
N ARG A 611 -1.21 27.88 6.92
CA ARG A 611 -0.68 26.69 6.23
C ARG A 611 0.76 26.90 5.76
N ALA A 612 1.08 28.08 5.23
CA ALA A 612 2.44 28.41 4.82
C ALA A 612 3.40 28.49 6.01
N HIS A 613 2.94 29.05 7.14
CA HIS A 613 3.70 29.13 8.39
C HIS A 613 3.93 27.75 8.99
N LEU A 614 2.89 26.91 9.04
CA LEU A 614 2.97 25.52 9.47
C LEU A 614 3.99 24.72 8.64
N LEU A 615 4.01 24.94 7.32
CA LEU A 615 4.97 24.27 6.43
C LEU A 615 6.42 24.64 6.78
N VAL A 616 6.72 25.92 6.98
CA VAL A 616 8.07 26.37 7.41
C VAL A 616 8.42 25.82 8.78
N ARG A 617 7.48 25.83 9.72
CA ARG A 617 7.65 25.24 11.05
C ARG A 617 8.02 23.76 10.97
N ARG A 618 7.28 22.95 10.18
CA ARG A 618 7.56 21.52 10.02
C ARG A 618 8.96 21.25 9.47
N VAL A 619 9.41 22.05 8.51
CA VAL A 619 10.78 21.95 7.98
C VAL A 619 11.83 22.21 9.07
N LEU A 620 11.65 23.26 9.88
CA LEU A 620 12.58 23.60 10.96
C LEU A 620 12.62 22.54 12.06
N GLU A 621 11.45 22.03 12.46
CA GLU A 621 11.34 20.96 13.46
C GLU A 621 11.92 19.64 12.94
N MET A 622 11.75 19.32 11.66
CA MET A 622 12.42 18.20 11.00
C MET A 622 13.94 18.37 11.03
N PHE A 623 14.47 19.55 10.68
CA PHE A 623 15.91 19.79 10.72
C PHE A 623 16.50 19.63 12.13
N TYR A 624 15.79 20.11 13.15
CA TYR A 624 16.15 19.89 14.55
C TYR A 624 16.14 18.39 14.88
N ALA A 625 15.07 17.67 14.52
CA ALA A 625 14.95 16.24 14.80
C ALA A 625 16.09 15.44 14.15
N TYR A 626 16.40 15.70 12.88
CA TYR A 626 17.52 15.03 12.19
C TYR A 626 18.84 15.31 12.88
N HIS A 627 19.17 16.57 13.16
CA HIS A 627 20.48 16.92 13.67
C HIS A 627 20.68 16.59 15.16
N VAL A 628 19.64 16.77 15.99
CA VAL A 628 19.73 16.66 17.45
C VAL A 628 19.23 15.31 17.94
N THR A 629 18.05 14.89 17.48
CA THR A 629 17.40 13.66 17.94
C THR A 629 17.97 12.43 17.26
N PHE A 630 18.06 12.44 15.92
CA PHE A 630 18.49 11.28 15.12
C PHE A 630 20.00 11.28 14.85
N ARG A 631 20.67 12.43 15.00
CA ARG A 631 22.09 12.64 14.64
C ARG A 631 22.39 12.22 13.21
N ALA A 632 21.46 12.48 12.30
CA ALA A 632 21.54 12.23 10.87
C ALA A 632 21.91 13.50 10.10
N ASP A 633 22.49 13.31 8.92
CA ASP A 633 22.82 14.41 8.00
C ASP A 633 21.57 14.94 7.28
N LEU A 634 21.56 16.23 6.98
CA LEU A 634 20.50 16.90 6.22
C LEU A 634 20.68 16.73 4.70
N GLY A 635 21.84 16.24 4.24
CA GLY A 635 22.08 15.92 2.83
C GLY A 635 22.06 17.13 1.88
N GLY A 636 22.30 18.33 2.41
CA GLY A 636 22.30 19.58 1.63
C GLY A 636 20.92 20.16 1.35
N THR A 637 19.85 19.60 1.93
CA THR A 637 18.47 20.11 1.77
C THR A 637 18.29 21.53 2.32
N GLU A 638 19.10 21.91 3.31
CA GLU A 638 19.18 23.24 3.91
C GLU A 638 19.58 24.34 2.92
N LYS A 639 20.25 23.99 1.81
CA LYS A 639 20.69 24.96 0.78
C LYS A 639 19.51 25.74 0.18
N TRP A 640 18.37 25.08 0.02
CA TRP A 640 17.16 25.69 -0.55
C TRP A 640 16.24 26.30 0.50
N PHE A 641 16.45 25.97 1.78
CA PHE A 641 15.64 26.49 2.88
C PHE A 641 15.63 28.02 2.93
N SER A 642 16.79 28.67 2.79
CA SER A 642 16.91 30.13 2.85
C SER A 642 15.96 30.84 1.89
N TYR A 643 15.98 30.42 0.61
CA TYR A 643 15.14 31.03 -0.42
C TYR A 643 13.66 30.72 -0.20
N PHE A 644 13.34 29.47 0.14
CA PHE A 644 11.98 29.03 0.46
C PHE A 644 11.37 29.82 1.63
N ALA A 645 12.04 29.79 2.78
CA ALA A 645 11.56 30.41 4.02
C ALA A 645 11.44 31.93 3.89
N VAL A 646 12.42 32.61 3.28
CA VAL A 646 12.35 34.07 3.11
C VAL A 646 11.21 34.48 2.17
N ILE A 647 10.94 33.74 1.10
CA ILE A 647 9.77 34.03 0.25
C ILE A 647 8.48 33.88 1.05
N VAL A 648 8.33 32.79 1.80
CA VAL A 648 7.15 32.57 2.63
C VAL A 648 7.00 33.70 3.63
N GLY A 649 8.05 34.03 4.39
CA GLY A 649 8.02 35.10 5.39
C GLY A 649 7.68 36.46 4.80
N THR A 650 8.38 36.86 3.74
CA THR A 650 8.19 38.18 3.11
C THR A 650 6.84 38.32 2.42
N LYS A 651 6.24 37.24 1.89
CA LYS A 651 4.93 37.32 1.21
C LYS A 651 3.74 37.12 2.14
N THR A 652 3.90 36.42 3.27
CA THR A 652 2.78 36.13 4.20
C THR A 652 2.72 37.06 5.39
N GLY A 653 3.84 37.69 5.78
CA GLY A 653 3.94 38.52 6.98
C GLY A 653 4.69 39.83 6.77
N PRO A 654 5.00 40.55 7.86
CA PRO A 654 5.86 41.73 7.82
C PRO A 654 7.28 41.37 7.37
N LEU A 655 8.05 42.34 6.89
CA LEU A 655 9.43 42.11 6.46
C LEU A 655 10.31 41.57 7.60
N ASP A 656 9.99 41.90 8.85
CA ASP A 656 10.62 41.35 10.06
C ASP A 656 10.60 39.81 10.09
N LEU A 657 9.51 39.18 9.65
CA LEU A 657 9.39 37.72 9.56
C LEU A 657 10.37 37.17 8.52
N GLY A 658 10.49 37.86 7.37
CA GLY A 658 11.46 37.51 6.33
C GLY A 658 12.91 37.62 6.81
N ILE A 659 13.23 38.67 7.59
CA ILE A 659 14.56 38.86 8.18
C ILE A 659 14.84 37.79 9.25
N GLY A 660 13.86 37.46 10.10
CA GLY A 660 14.03 36.41 11.10
C GLY A 660 14.23 35.02 10.49
N LEU A 661 13.51 34.70 9.41
CA LEU A 661 13.73 33.46 8.65
C LEU A 661 15.05 33.46 7.88
N PHE A 662 15.51 34.62 7.42
CA PHE A 662 16.86 34.76 6.87
C PHE A 662 17.92 34.47 7.94
N ALA A 663 17.78 35.01 9.14
CA ALA A 663 18.68 34.72 10.26
C ALA A 663 18.67 33.23 10.67
N ALA A 664 17.50 32.58 10.70
CA ALA A 664 17.40 31.13 10.87
C ALA A 664 18.13 30.37 9.76
N SER A 665 18.07 30.85 8.51
CA SER A 665 18.79 30.25 7.40
C SER A 665 20.32 30.40 7.51
N LEU A 666 20.83 31.51 8.08
CA LEU A 666 22.25 31.67 8.36
C LEU A 666 22.75 30.65 9.39
N ALA A 667 21.89 30.25 10.35
CA ALA A 667 22.22 29.22 11.33
C ALA A 667 22.35 27.81 10.69
N LEU A 668 21.70 27.60 9.55
CA LEU A 668 21.63 26.31 8.86
C LEU A 668 22.54 26.21 7.63
N SER A 669 22.84 27.33 6.97
CA SER A 669 23.47 27.35 5.65
C SER A 669 24.94 26.89 5.64
N ASP A 670 25.36 26.29 4.52
CA ASP A 670 26.77 25.96 4.22
C ASP A 670 27.56 27.20 3.77
N LYS A 671 27.60 28.22 4.64
CA LYS A 671 28.43 29.44 4.50
C LYS A 671 28.19 30.26 3.23
N THR A 672 27.02 30.15 2.61
CA THR A 672 26.64 30.90 1.40
C THR A 672 25.25 31.52 1.55
N VAL A 673 25.09 32.72 1.00
CA VAL A 673 23.79 33.42 0.95
C VAL A 673 23.25 33.34 -0.47
N ASN A 674 21.98 32.93 -0.61
CA ASN A 674 21.35 32.84 -1.91
C ASN A 674 21.10 34.26 -2.49
N PRO A 675 21.60 34.60 -3.70
CA PRO A 675 21.45 35.96 -4.25
C PRO A 675 19.98 36.34 -4.46
N LYS A 676 19.08 35.38 -4.68
CA LYS A 676 17.65 35.65 -4.81
C LYS A 676 17.01 36.13 -3.50
N VAL A 677 17.58 35.76 -2.35
CA VAL A 677 17.13 36.22 -1.03
C VAL A 677 17.45 37.71 -0.85
N ALA A 678 18.67 38.12 -1.22
CA ALA A 678 19.08 39.53 -1.20
C ALA A 678 18.12 40.40 -2.01
N THR A 679 17.84 40.01 -3.27
CA THR A 679 16.89 40.74 -4.12
C THR A 679 15.49 40.84 -3.51
N LYS A 680 15.01 39.78 -2.84
CA LYS A 680 13.67 39.76 -2.25
C LYS A 680 13.54 40.64 -1.01
N LEU A 681 14.55 40.67 -0.15
CA LEU A 681 14.55 41.51 1.05
C LEU A 681 14.70 42.99 0.68
N THR A 682 15.64 43.33 -0.21
CA THR A 682 15.84 44.72 -0.68
C THR A 682 14.61 45.27 -1.40
N ALA A 683 13.89 44.45 -2.18
CA ALA A 683 12.70 44.90 -2.93
C ALA A 683 11.51 45.30 -2.04
N LYS A 684 11.53 44.99 -0.74
CA LYS A 684 10.44 45.32 0.21
C LYS A 684 10.85 46.33 1.29
N ARG A 685 11.95 47.06 1.07
CA ARG A 685 12.60 47.96 2.05
C ARG A 685 11.68 49.01 2.71
N ASP A 686 10.50 49.29 2.17
CA ASP A 686 9.60 50.36 2.62
C ASP A 686 8.79 50.04 3.91
N SER A 687 9.11 49.00 4.68
CA SER A 687 8.23 48.52 5.75
C SER A 687 8.44 49.14 7.15
N SER A 688 9.63 49.67 7.48
CA SER A 688 9.93 50.37 8.76
C SER A 688 11.38 50.89 8.81
N GLU A 689 11.68 51.94 9.60
CA GLU A 689 13.04 52.52 9.74
C GLU A 689 14.09 51.49 10.19
N HIS A 690 13.77 50.65 11.19
CA HIS A 690 14.70 49.63 11.69
C HIS A 690 15.03 48.57 10.62
N VAL A 691 14.06 48.20 9.79
CA VAL A 691 14.27 47.25 8.69
C VAL A 691 15.15 47.85 7.59
N ILE A 692 14.94 49.13 7.27
CA ILE A 692 15.78 49.89 6.33
C ILE A 692 17.24 49.86 6.78
N GLU A 693 17.50 50.09 8.07
CA GLU A 693 18.85 50.07 8.64
C GLU A 693 19.49 48.68 8.59
N VAL A 694 18.74 47.61 8.92
CA VAL A 694 19.24 46.23 8.87
C VAL A 694 19.59 45.84 7.43
N ILE A 695 18.72 46.14 6.46
CA ILE A 695 18.99 45.88 5.03
C ILE A 695 20.19 46.69 4.56
N SER A 696 20.31 47.95 4.96
CA SER A 696 21.47 48.78 4.60
C SER A 696 22.78 48.19 5.13
N GLU A 697 22.76 47.62 6.35
CA GLU A 697 23.94 46.96 6.92
C GLU A 697 24.25 45.64 6.22
N LEU A 698 23.23 44.87 5.81
CA LEU A 698 23.40 43.65 4.99
C LEU A 698 24.01 43.99 3.61
N GLU A 699 23.57 45.09 2.99
CA GLU A 699 24.14 45.60 1.73
C GLU A 699 25.59 46.04 1.89
N LYS A 700 25.94 46.73 2.99
CA LYS A 700 27.34 47.07 3.30
C LYS A 700 28.21 45.83 3.50
N CYS A 701 27.65 44.76 4.05
CA CYS A 701 28.34 43.47 4.15
C CYS A 701 28.51 42.77 2.79
N GLY A 702 27.89 43.28 1.72
CA GLY A 702 27.93 42.69 0.38
C GLY A 702 27.17 41.36 0.29
N TRP A 703 26.25 41.10 1.21
CA TRP A 703 25.54 39.82 1.34
C TRP A 703 26.47 38.59 1.51
N ASP A 704 27.72 38.80 1.95
CA ASP A 704 28.66 37.73 2.24
C ASP A 704 28.40 37.12 3.61
N TYR A 705 28.29 35.78 3.67
CA TYR A 705 27.95 35.04 4.88
C TYR A 705 28.89 35.39 6.06
N HIS A 706 30.19 35.36 5.83
CA HIS A 706 31.17 35.61 6.89
C HIS A 706 31.16 37.07 7.35
N ARG A 707 31.03 38.02 6.42
CA ARG A 707 30.93 39.44 6.75
C ARG A 707 29.67 39.76 7.56
N ILE A 708 28.53 39.17 7.20
CA ILE A 708 27.28 39.33 7.95
C ILE A 708 27.45 38.87 9.40
N LEU A 709 28.00 37.66 9.61
CA LEU A 709 28.21 37.11 10.95
C LEU A 709 29.27 37.86 11.78
N CYS A 710 30.21 38.52 11.12
CA CYS A 710 31.22 39.36 11.79
C CYS A 710 30.74 40.81 12.01
N CYS A 711 29.55 41.19 11.54
CA CYS A 711 29.03 42.53 11.69
C CYS A 711 28.36 42.70 13.07
N ASP A 712 29.04 43.39 13.98
CA ASP A 712 28.53 43.63 15.34
C ASP A 712 27.20 44.40 15.35
N ALA A 713 26.99 45.30 14.39
CA ALA A 713 25.72 46.02 14.24
C ALA A 713 24.52 45.09 13.94
N LEU A 714 24.76 43.97 13.25
CA LEU A 714 23.74 42.98 12.91
C LEU A 714 23.61 41.89 13.98
N MET A 715 24.71 41.51 14.63
CA MET A 715 24.76 40.30 15.44
C MET A 715 24.73 40.53 16.95
N LEU A 716 25.14 41.70 17.45
CA LEU A 716 25.07 42.03 18.88
C LEU A 716 23.73 42.69 19.22
N GLU A 717 23.25 42.44 20.42
CA GLU A 717 22.12 43.19 20.98
C GLU A 717 22.51 44.64 21.29
N PRO A 718 21.58 45.60 21.32
CA PRO A 718 21.89 47.01 21.59
C PRO A 718 22.75 47.25 22.84
N GLN A 719 22.52 46.49 23.91
CA GLN A 719 23.28 46.56 25.17
C GLN A 719 24.72 46.03 25.01
N GLU A 720 24.89 44.96 24.22
CA GLU A 720 26.20 44.38 23.93
C GLU A 720 27.02 45.31 23.01
N ARG A 721 26.38 46.00 22.06
CA ARG A 721 27.04 47.00 21.19
C ARG A 721 27.59 48.17 21.99
N ALA A 722 26.82 48.68 22.97
CA ALA A 722 27.27 49.76 23.85
C ALA A 722 28.51 49.35 24.65
N SER A 723 28.56 48.10 25.11
CA SER A 723 29.71 47.53 25.81
C SER A 723 30.93 47.32 24.88
N ALA A 724 30.70 46.85 23.65
CA ALA A 724 31.77 46.63 22.67
C ALA A 724 32.46 47.94 22.25
N GLY A 725 31.70 49.01 22.03
CA GLY A 725 32.24 50.34 21.69
C GLY A 725 33.10 50.95 22.81
N ASN A 726 32.77 50.70 24.08
CA ASN A 726 33.55 51.17 25.21
C ASN A 726 34.91 50.46 25.36
N ASN A 727 35.02 49.20 24.92
CA ASN A 727 36.27 48.44 24.99
C ASN A 727 37.27 48.80 23.88
N GLU A 728 36.82 49.18 22.68
CA GLU A 728 37.74 49.70 21.65
C GLU A 728 38.25 51.11 21.99
N SER A 729 37.46 51.88 22.73
CA SER A 729 37.83 53.25 23.15
C SER A 729 38.88 53.29 24.27
N SER A 730 39.03 52.23 25.06
CA SER A 730 39.89 52.22 26.25
C SER A 730 41.31 51.66 25.99
N ALA A 731 41.59 51.11 24.81
CA ALA A 731 42.92 50.63 24.44
C ALA A 731 43.82 51.70 23.78
N GLY A 732 43.31 52.92 23.53
CA GLY A 732 43.97 53.86 22.63
C GLY A 732 44.02 55.31 23.07
N ALA A 733 43.84 55.64 24.35
CA ALA A 733 43.99 57.02 24.82
C ALA A 733 44.23 57.08 26.33
N ASN A 734 45.49 57.12 26.76
CA ASN A 734 45.90 57.73 28.03
C ASN A 734 47.40 58.03 28.01
N GLY A 735 47.75 58.96 27.12
CA GLY A 735 49.01 59.69 27.15
C GLY A 735 48.69 61.17 27.32
N ALA A 736 49.28 61.78 28.35
CA ALA A 736 49.35 63.22 28.60
C ALA A 736 48.09 63.91 29.15
N GLY A 737 48.04 64.00 30.49
CA GLY A 737 48.34 65.31 31.07
C GLY A 737 47.24 65.98 31.88
N SER A 738 47.62 66.22 33.13
CA SER A 738 47.33 67.43 33.90
C SER A 738 46.12 67.43 34.84
N ARG A 739 46.49 67.24 36.11
CA ARG A 739 46.22 68.10 37.27
C ARG A 739 44.90 67.94 38.02
N ASP A 740 45.08 67.28 39.16
CA ASP A 740 44.77 67.79 40.50
C ASP A 740 43.34 68.24 40.75
N HIS A 741 42.52 67.35 41.33
CA HIS A 741 41.58 67.71 42.38
C HIS A 741 41.64 66.68 43.51
N HIS A 742 42.17 67.13 44.64
CA HIS A 742 42.18 66.49 45.94
C HIS A 742 40.77 66.20 46.46
N HIS A 743 40.51 64.95 46.86
CA HIS A 743 39.76 64.52 48.05
C HIS A 743 40.07 63.01 48.19
N GLY A 744 40.69 62.48 49.23
CA GLY A 744 40.31 62.61 50.64
C GLY A 744 40.15 61.19 51.21
N ARG A 745 41.28 60.59 51.62
CA ARG A 745 41.45 59.74 52.81
C ARG A 745 40.40 58.65 53.09
N GLY A 746 40.76 57.39 52.82
CA GLY A 746 40.17 56.20 53.43
C GLY A 746 41.21 55.09 53.51
N ALA A 747 41.76 54.89 54.70
CA ALA A 747 42.88 54.00 54.97
C ALA A 747 42.44 52.56 55.26
N ASN A 748 43.36 51.64 55.00
CA ASN A 748 43.55 50.33 55.61
C ASN A 748 42.57 49.20 55.27
N GLY A 749 43.10 48.27 54.48
CA GLY A 749 42.60 46.90 54.32
C GLY A 749 43.69 45.97 53.78
N SER A 750 44.91 46.06 54.31
CA SER A 750 45.99 45.13 54.00
C SER A 750 45.73 43.80 54.70
N ARG A 751 45.52 42.69 53.96
CA ARG A 751 46.10 41.41 54.35
C ARG A 751 46.08 40.33 53.27
N ALA A 752 47.30 39.86 53.02
CA ALA A 752 47.71 38.47 52.80
C ALA A 752 47.32 37.77 51.50
N ALA A 753 48.31 37.76 50.61
CA ALA A 753 48.64 36.67 49.71
C ALA A 753 48.70 35.31 50.44
N GLY A 754 48.27 34.27 49.74
CA GLY A 754 48.36 32.86 50.12
C GLY A 754 47.49 32.04 49.17
N ALA A 755 48.00 31.72 47.98
CA ALA A 755 48.70 30.47 47.69
C ALA A 755 47.73 29.30 47.39
N VAL A 756 47.65 29.00 46.09
CA VAL A 756 47.73 27.66 45.48
C VAL A 756 47.03 26.50 46.21
N ALA A 757 45.96 25.97 45.62
CA ALA A 757 45.87 24.58 45.14
C ALA A 757 44.41 24.13 44.95
N SER A 758 44.10 23.73 43.72
CA SER A 758 43.44 22.48 43.36
C SER A 758 42.11 22.07 44.00
N SER A 759 41.17 21.79 43.10
CA SER A 759 40.15 20.73 43.16
C SER A 759 38.85 21.06 43.91
N ALA A 760 37.82 21.23 43.08
CA ALA A 760 36.45 20.70 43.23
C ALA A 760 35.80 20.80 44.62
N VAL A 761 34.72 21.58 44.71
CA VAL A 761 33.36 21.12 45.03
C VAL A 761 32.47 22.35 45.30
N ALA A 762 31.39 22.42 44.52
CA ALA A 762 30.06 22.96 44.81
C ALA A 762 29.85 24.40 45.34
N ALA A 763 28.81 25.01 44.75
CA ALA A 763 27.91 25.99 45.35
C ALA A 763 28.47 27.40 45.60
N GLY A 764 28.77 28.10 44.51
CA GLY A 764 28.66 29.56 44.45
C GLY A 764 27.42 29.93 43.66
N GLU A 765 26.24 29.84 44.28
CA GLU A 765 25.02 30.46 43.78
C GLU A 765 25.19 31.99 43.80
N GLU A 766 25.79 32.54 42.75
CA GLU A 766 25.65 33.95 42.46
C GLU A 766 24.18 34.21 42.10
N HIS A 767 23.49 34.87 43.02
CA HIS A 767 22.15 35.41 42.90
C HIS A 767 22.06 36.37 41.70
N LEU A 768 21.93 35.81 40.49
CA LEU A 768 21.46 36.55 39.33
C LEU A 768 19.96 36.79 39.51
N GLY A 769 19.61 38.07 39.61
CA GLY A 769 18.27 38.58 39.88
C GLY A 769 17.21 37.89 39.04
N LYS A 770 16.25 37.28 39.74
CA LYS A 770 15.03 36.70 39.18
C LYS A 770 14.08 37.81 38.73
N GLU A 771 14.40 38.49 37.64
CA GLU A 771 13.38 39.14 36.81
C GLU A 771 13.01 38.20 35.67
N SER A 772 12.31 37.12 36.04
CA SER A 772 11.71 36.21 35.09
C SER A 772 10.48 36.88 34.47
N ILE A 773 10.69 37.67 33.41
CA ILE A 773 9.61 38.12 32.50
C ILE A 773 9.30 37.03 31.45
N TYR A 774 9.53 35.76 31.79
CA TYR A 774 9.18 34.61 30.95
C TYR A 774 7.79 34.13 31.36
N THR A 775 6.77 34.70 30.75
CA THR A 775 5.38 34.26 30.93
C THR A 775 5.20 32.84 30.39
N SER A 776 4.46 32.05 31.16
CA SER A 776 4.16 30.65 31.01
C SER A 776 3.37 30.31 29.73
N ALA A 777 3.68 29.16 29.15
CA ALA A 777 2.98 28.59 28.00
C ALA A 777 1.49 28.37 28.33
N GLY A 778 0.62 29.19 27.77
CA GLY A 778 -0.82 29.05 27.98
C GLY A 778 -1.69 30.18 27.45
N GLN A 779 -1.15 31.33 27.07
CA GLN A 779 -1.92 32.38 26.42
C GLN A 779 -1.72 32.34 24.91
N GLY A 780 -2.81 32.04 24.19
CA GLY A 780 -2.88 32.12 22.73
C GLY A 780 -2.52 33.51 22.21
N PRO A 781 -2.36 33.67 20.87
CA PRO A 781 -1.77 34.85 20.24
C PRO A 781 -2.69 36.07 20.37
N SER A 782 -2.68 36.69 21.54
CA SER A 782 -3.12 38.05 21.77
C SER A 782 -2.06 38.97 21.18
N SER A 783 -2.50 39.91 20.35
CA SER A 783 -1.72 40.90 19.61
C SER A 783 -1.00 41.91 20.51
N TYR A 784 -0.15 41.43 21.42
CA TYR A 784 0.93 42.24 21.95
C TYR A 784 1.89 42.51 20.79
N ASN A 785 1.71 43.67 20.17
CA ASN A 785 2.65 44.24 19.22
C ASN A 785 4.08 44.04 19.76
N ASN A 786 4.93 43.35 18.98
CA ASN A 786 6.36 43.22 19.22
C ASN A 786 7.11 44.57 19.25
N SER A 787 6.39 45.69 19.25
CA SER A 787 6.92 47.05 19.22
C SER A 787 7.90 47.32 20.36
N HIS A 788 7.72 46.74 21.55
CA HIS A 788 8.64 46.98 22.67
C HIS A 788 9.95 46.17 22.57
N LEU A 789 9.95 45.04 21.87
CA LEU A 789 11.20 44.30 21.57
C LEU A 789 11.95 44.91 20.38
N LEU A 790 11.22 45.60 19.49
CA LEU A 790 11.76 46.15 18.24
C LEU A 790 12.07 47.65 18.30
N SER A 791 11.79 48.35 19.41
CA SER A 791 11.98 49.81 19.54
C SER A 791 13.44 50.24 19.58
N ALA A 792 14.38 49.32 19.81
CA ALA A 792 15.81 49.52 19.69
C ALA A 792 16.33 48.68 18.53
N ARG A 793 17.27 49.20 17.72
CA ARG A 793 17.83 48.54 16.52
C ARG A 793 18.12 47.05 16.79
N PRO A 794 17.24 46.11 16.40
CA PRO A 794 17.28 44.73 16.90
C PRO A 794 18.44 43.96 16.28
N SER A 795 18.91 42.91 16.94
CA SER A 795 19.89 42.00 16.34
C SER A 795 19.20 40.97 15.43
N LEU A 796 19.94 40.33 14.55
CA LEU A 796 19.46 39.19 13.77
C LEU A 796 18.99 38.04 14.68
N VAL A 797 19.56 37.92 15.88
CA VAL A 797 19.10 36.94 16.89
C VAL A 797 17.71 37.31 17.41
N THR A 798 17.45 38.60 17.66
CA THR A 798 16.11 39.09 18.06
C THR A 798 15.08 38.81 16.98
N TYR A 799 15.39 39.14 15.72
CA TYR A 799 14.51 38.90 14.58
C TYR A 799 14.20 37.41 14.42
N MET A 800 15.22 36.56 14.53
CA MET A 800 15.03 35.10 14.48
C MET A 800 14.11 34.63 15.59
N TYR A 801 14.34 35.06 16.84
CA TYR A 801 13.52 34.66 17.97
C TYR A 801 12.04 35.05 17.79
N VAL A 802 11.78 36.29 17.39
CA VAL A 802 10.42 36.78 17.13
C VAL A 802 9.76 35.98 16.00
N ALA A 803 10.46 35.76 14.89
CA ALA A 803 9.95 34.97 13.77
C ALA A 803 9.61 33.51 14.17
N LEU A 804 10.50 32.84 14.91
CA LEU A 804 10.27 31.45 15.34
C LEU A 804 9.12 31.34 16.33
N ARG A 805 8.97 32.31 17.23
CA ARG A 805 7.85 32.38 18.16
C ARG A 805 6.52 32.63 17.44
N ASP A 806 6.50 33.54 16.48
CA ASP A 806 5.31 33.87 15.70
C ASP A 806 4.88 32.68 14.80
N LEU A 807 5.83 31.87 14.33
CA LEU A 807 5.56 30.60 13.64
C LEU A 807 5.15 29.45 14.58
N GLY A 808 5.24 29.64 15.90
CA GLY A 808 4.93 28.62 16.90
C GLY A 808 5.92 27.44 16.93
N VAL A 809 7.17 27.65 16.52
CA VAL A 809 8.22 26.62 16.53
C VAL A 809 8.54 26.21 17.97
N ASP A 810 8.73 24.91 18.22
CA ASP A 810 9.09 24.42 19.56
C ASP A 810 10.33 25.13 20.13
N LYS A 811 10.30 25.42 21.43
CA LYS A 811 11.35 26.16 22.14
C LYS A 811 12.71 25.49 22.00
N LYS A 812 12.76 24.15 22.02
CA LYS A 812 14.01 23.38 21.84
C LYS A 812 14.64 23.64 20.47
N THR A 813 13.82 23.67 19.43
CA THR A 813 14.24 23.98 18.05
C THR A 813 14.73 25.41 17.95
N ALA A 814 14.03 26.36 18.58
CA ALA A 814 14.43 27.77 18.57
C ALA A 814 15.74 28.02 19.33
N ASP A 815 15.91 27.40 20.50
CA ASP A 815 17.15 27.46 21.28
C ASP A 815 18.32 26.83 20.51
N TRP A 816 18.09 25.70 19.83
CA TRP A 816 19.09 25.07 18.97
C TRP A 816 19.53 25.96 17.80
N LEU A 817 18.60 26.61 17.10
CA LEU A 817 18.93 27.55 16.02
C LEU A 817 19.71 28.77 16.53
N ARG A 818 19.34 29.29 17.71
CA ARG A 818 20.09 30.36 18.38
C ARG A 818 21.53 29.94 18.67
N ASP A 819 21.71 28.75 19.22
CA ASP A 819 23.03 28.27 19.61
C ASP A 819 23.88 27.95 18.37
N LYS A 820 23.27 27.40 17.30
CA LYS A 820 23.93 27.26 15.99
C LYS A 820 24.36 28.59 15.40
N LEU A 821 23.51 29.61 15.43
CA LEU A 821 23.85 30.93 14.91
C LEU A 821 25.00 31.58 15.69
N LYS A 822 24.99 31.44 17.02
CA LYS A 822 26.09 31.90 17.89
C LYS A 822 27.39 31.15 17.59
N ALA A 823 27.34 29.83 17.43
CA ALA A 823 28.49 29.02 17.07
C ALA A 823 29.06 29.40 15.70
N ALA A 824 28.20 29.58 14.69
CA ALA A 824 28.58 30.04 13.36
C ALA A 824 29.27 31.41 13.39
N ARG A 825 28.78 32.34 14.22
CA ARG A 825 29.43 33.63 14.45
C ARG A 825 30.81 33.48 15.08
N GLN A 826 30.96 32.65 16.11
CA GLN A 826 32.27 32.44 16.75
C GLN A 826 33.28 31.83 15.77
N GLU A 827 32.84 30.88 14.94
CA GLU A 827 33.67 30.30 13.88
C GLU A 827 34.09 31.35 12.84
N ALA A 828 33.19 32.22 12.41
CA ALA A 828 33.48 33.29 11.47
C ALA A 828 34.48 34.32 12.06
N LEU A 829 34.31 34.70 13.33
CA LEU A 829 35.24 35.61 14.03
C LEU A 829 36.61 34.97 14.23
N ALA A 830 36.68 33.68 14.56
CA ALA A 830 37.94 32.95 14.66
C ALA A 830 38.66 32.89 13.30
N SER A 831 37.92 32.64 12.22
CA SER A 831 38.45 32.61 10.84
C SER A 831 38.93 33.98 10.36
N LYS A 832 38.35 35.07 10.88
CA LYS A 832 38.78 36.44 10.60
C LYS A 832 40.07 36.80 11.32
N ARG A 833 40.38 36.19 12.47
CA ARG A 833 41.62 36.43 13.21
C ARG A 833 42.82 35.66 12.64
N THR A 834 42.57 34.57 11.93
CA THR A 834 43.61 33.73 11.30
C THR A 834 43.98 34.17 9.89
N ARG A 835 43.12 34.95 9.21
CA ARG A 835 43.44 35.65 7.96
C ARG A 835 43.96 37.05 8.26
#